data_AF-A0A8X6Q7L1-F1
#
_entry.id   AF-A0A8X6Q7L1-F1
#
_cell.length_a   1.000
_cell.length_b   1.000
_cell.length_c   1.000
_cell.angle_alpha   90.00
_cell.angle_beta   90.00
_cell.angle_gamma   90.00
#
_symmetry.space_group_name_H-M   'P 1'
#
loop_
_entity.id
_entity.type
_entity.pdbx_description
1 polymer ?
#
loop_
_entity_poly.entity_id
_entity_poly.type
_entity_poly.pdbx_seq_one_letter_code
_entity_poly.pdbx_strand_id
1 'polypeptide(L)'
;MDHLVYKRLRPEEAIDVPLAEIDPKVSGDTFCIATQNWNQIFIHRFNCAPSLNLFHPYSAIRRSAIAFTTHFAYDLGLSLVILGNLLDLAVPQYTPFFFRQMSLLFYMAETLHQSISRGFLFGPYTYLRNPWMCFDFFITLLSLPYLDVRVTGFQIQSLRGIRIFNIITLIPGVRTMGQAVILSISRLTGVASIFVSYLIAVAIMGKHLFIGIFLNKCVNELPSNFESLGISYEDFIQNPNNWLQAEPKICGNITGARVCPKGYVCLPNIGVHGDSYTHFDTFGAAILNSFSLITHDEWSEILSLALMTTGPLCAIFFVPVIFFGFYCVLNLMLIVVICTYEAMSSAEEAKSQKLSVYTYYDCFQFDIVKLSLYPLPTNRETLRKIGRERDDLMNHRETVKKTWKTVKGIVLLKKKNFQGGSQNLKNPQIFVVIFSIEKIILIIADGIYYFLDFFNLLDSLVVILGIISIFEEAFATTMAFRLLKLVYLLKIQREWSALKKISTVIVNSFGNIVRLIVVILLLMFVFAMIGNRVLGPLYEESGAIRVRWSFYSFHDSLFMVLWIFSGEWMYSLFSCLTETNSSILCPIVFISYSFIGNLVIISLFIALLLRSFDDTNFQLSVQKVSIFVKLGDLYFYCPSQK
;
A
#
# COMPACT_ATOMS: atom_id res chain seq x y z
N MET A 1 18.21 -49.42 27.50
CA MET A 1 16.79 -49.15 27.72
C MET A 1 16.31 -48.17 26.66
N ASP A 2 15.51 -48.47 25.68
CA ASP A 2 15.21 -49.69 24.93
C ASP A 2 14.62 -49.20 23.60
N HIS A 3 14.73 -50.04 22.57
CA HIS A 3 14.24 -49.83 21.22
C HIS A 3 12.83 -49.20 21.14
N LEU A 4 12.75 -47.90 20.86
CA LEU A 4 11.57 -47.32 20.21
C LEU A 4 11.76 -47.45 18.70
N VAL A 5 11.20 -48.53 18.17
CA VAL A 5 10.94 -48.69 16.74
C VAL A 5 10.19 -47.43 16.27
N TYR A 6 10.82 -46.60 15.44
CA TYR A 6 10.11 -45.55 14.70
C TYR A 6 9.09 -46.25 13.81
N LYS A 7 7.86 -46.42 14.30
CA LYS A 7 6.74 -46.90 13.51
C LYS A 7 6.51 -45.84 12.44
N ARG A 8 6.76 -46.16 11.16
CA ARG A 8 6.32 -45.31 10.04
C ARG A 8 4.79 -45.26 10.10
N LEU A 9 4.27 -44.22 10.74
CA LEU A 9 2.85 -43.89 10.71
C LEU A 9 2.49 -43.53 9.27
N ARG A 10 1.35 -44.03 8.79
CA ARG A 10 0.77 -43.55 7.54
C ARG A 10 0.35 -42.08 7.73
N PRO A 11 0.33 -41.25 6.68
CA PRO A 11 -0.06 -39.84 6.80
C PRO A 11 -1.39 -39.64 7.54
N GLU A 12 -2.34 -40.54 7.32
CA GLU A 12 -3.68 -40.54 7.95
C GLU A 12 -3.66 -40.87 9.45
N GLU A 13 -2.66 -41.62 9.94
CA GLU A 13 -2.52 -41.99 11.36
C GLU A 13 -1.70 -40.96 12.17
N ALA A 14 -1.04 -40.02 11.49
CA ALA A 14 -0.16 -39.01 12.08
C ALA A 14 -0.88 -37.67 12.36
N ILE A 15 -2.12 -37.51 11.90
CA ILE A 15 -2.91 -36.29 12.05
C ILE A 15 -3.49 -36.21 13.46
N ASP A 16 -3.39 -35.04 14.10
CA ASP A 16 -3.88 -34.71 15.45
C ASP A 16 -3.28 -35.52 16.62
N VAL A 17 -2.19 -36.27 16.37
CA VAL A 17 -1.44 -37.00 17.41
C VAL A 17 -0.17 -36.23 17.79
N PRO A 18 0.18 -36.12 19.09
CA PRO A 18 1.46 -35.55 19.49
C PRO A 18 2.61 -36.47 19.07
N LEU A 19 3.43 -35.98 18.15
CA LEU A 19 4.62 -36.62 17.60
C LEU A 19 5.88 -36.13 18.33
N ALA A 20 6.88 -37.00 18.46
CA ALA A 20 8.20 -36.60 18.93
C ALA A 20 8.86 -35.64 17.92
N GLU A 21 9.74 -34.76 18.40
CA GLU A 21 10.42 -33.76 17.56
C GLU A 21 11.14 -34.41 16.37
N ILE A 22 10.89 -33.88 15.18
CA ILE A 22 11.39 -34.41 13.91
C ILE A 22 12.79 -33.86 13.61
N ASP A 23 13.16 -32.71 14.19
CA ASP A 23 14.42 -32.00 13.93
C ASP A 23 15.52 -32.33 14.97
N PRO A 24 16.61 -33.02 14.58
CA PRO A 24 17.71 -33.39 15.48
C PRO A 24 18.56 -32.19 15.95
N LYS A 25 18.39 -30.99 15.39
CA LYS A 25 19.11 -29.78 15.83
C LYS A 25 18.43 -29.05 16.99
N VAL A 26 17.16 -29.33 17.24
CA VAL A 26 16.39 -28.71 18.33
C VAL A 26 16.58 -29.58 19.58
N SER A 27 17.59 -29.24 20.39
CA SER A 27 17.80 -29.89 21.69
C SER A 27 16.84 -29.29 22.72
N GLY A 28 15.70 -29.93 22.95
CA GLY A 28 14.75 -29.56 24.00
C GLY A 28 13.55 -30.50 24.08
N ASP A 29 12.86 -30.50 25.22
CA ASP A 29 11.61 -31.24 25.40
C ASP A 29 10.49 -30.53 24.62
N THR A 30 10.38 -30.80 23.32
CA THR A 30 9.32 -30.28 22.43
C THR A 30 8.58 -31.41 21.71
N PHE A 31 7.35 -31.15 21.30
CA PHE A 31 6.52 -32.09 20.54
C PHE A 31 5.84 -31.39 19.36
N CYS A 32 5.57 -32.15 18.30
CA CYS A 32 4.96 -31.68 17.07
C CYS A 32 3.54 -32.23 16.91
N ILE A 33 2.64 -31.48 16.29
CA ILE A 33 1.33 -31.98 15.86
C ILE A 33 1.15 -31.65 14.39
N ALA A 34 0.80 -32.66 13.60
CA ALA A 34 0.43 -32.47 12.21
C ALA A 34 -1.10 -32.31 12.10
N THR A 35 -1.56 -31.25 11.46
CA THR A 35 -2.97 -31.01 11.13
C THR A 35 -3.15 -30.95 9.63
N GLN A 36 -4.28 -31.46 9.14
CA GLN A 36 -4.62 -31.38 7.72
C GLN A 36 -5.72 -30.36 7.50
N ASN A 37 -5.39 -29.27 6.80
CA ASN A 37 -6.37 -28.29 6.36
C ASN A 37 -6.47 -28.37 4.83
N TRP A 38 -7.65 -28.76 4.34
CA TRP A 38 -7.93 -28.98 2.92
C TRP A 38 -6.97 -30.03 2.32
N ASN A 39 -6.13 -29.64 1.34
CA ASN A 39 -5.14 -30.52 0.70
C ASN A 39 -3.71 -30.30 1.22
N GLN A 40 -3.54 -29.60 2.35
CA GLN A 40 -2.24 -29.21 2.87
C GLN A 40 -2.07 -29.68 4.32
N ILE A 41 -0.88 -30.20 4.64
CA ILE A 41 -0.52 -30.67 5.98
C ILE A 41 0.34 -29.59 6.65
N PHE A 42 -0.13 -29.09 7.78
CA PHE A 42 0.56 -28.12 8.63
C PHE A 42 1.18 -28.84 9.83
N ILE A 43 2.40 -28.48 10.21
CA ILE A 43 3.08 -29.05 11.39
C ILE A 43 3.30 -27.92 12.40
N HIS A 44 2.70 -28.05 13.57
CA HIS A 44 2.80 -27.11 14.68
C HIS A 44 3.72 -27.65 15.77
N ARG A 45 4.55 -26.79 16.36
CA ARG A 45 5.48 -27.14 17.44
C ARG A 45 5.03 -26.59 18.78
N PHE A 46 5.17 -27.40 19.83
CA PHE A 46 4.78 -27.04 21.20
C PHE A 46 5.83 -27.49 22.22
N ASN A 47 5.86 -26.80 23.37
CA ASN A 47 6.74 -27.11 24.49
C ASN A 47 6.21 -28.29 25.32
N CYS A 48 7.02 -29.28 25.71
CA CYS A 48 6.59 -30.38 26.56
C CYS A 48 6.41 -29.99 28.04
N ALA A 49 7.01 -28.88 28.50
CA ALA A 49 6.85 -28.44 29.90
C ALA A 49 5.36 -28.17 30.24
N PRO A 50 4.93 -28.37 31.51
CA PRO A 50 3.55 -28.08 31.90
C PRO A 50 3.21 -26.60 31.69
N SER A 51 2.12 -26.31 30.97
CA SER A 51 1.70 -24.92 30.75
C SER A 51 1.09 -24.33 32.01
N LEU A 52 1.43 -23.07 32.31
CA LEU A 52 1.06 -22.36 33.55
C LEU A 52 1.47 -23.11 34.83
N ASN A 53 2.43 -24.04 34.75
CA ASN A 53 2.78 -24.99 35.81
C ASN A 53 1.61 -25.88 36.31
N LEU A 54 0.50 -25.93 35.58
CA LEU A 54 -0.72 -26.65 35.98
C LEU A 54 -1.13 -27.73 34.96
N PHE A 55 -0.92 -27.51 33.65
CA PHE A 55 -1.44 -28.37 32.60
C PHE A 55 -0.34 -29.16 31.88
N HIS A 56 -0.25 -30.45 32.17
CA HIS A 56 0.64 -31.38 31.48
C HIS A 56 0.22 -31.57 29.99
N PRO A 57 1.14 -31.86 29.05
CA PRO A 57 0.82 -32.17 27.64
C PRO A 57 -0.34 -33.15 27.41
N TYR A 58 -0.48 -34.14 28.30
CA TYR A 58 -1.53 -35.16 28.20
C TYR A 58 -2.86 -34.76 28.84
N SER A 59 -2.97 -33.61 29.48
CA SER A 59 -4.23 -33.15 30.09
C SER A 59 -5.30 -32.89 29.02
N ALA A 60 -6.56 -33.22 29.32
CA ALA A 60 -7.67 -33.03 28.39
C ALA A 60 -7.86 -31.56 27.99
N ILE A 61 -7.66 -30.65 28.95
CA ILE A 61 -7.77 -29.19 28.76
C ILE A 61 -6.73 -28.70 27.76
N ARG A 62 -5.47 -29.12 27.92
CA ARG A 62 -4.39 -28.69 27.00
C ARG A 62 -4.55 -29.29 25.61
N ARG A 63 -4.96 -30.55 25.48
CA ARG A 63 -5.25 -31.16 24.18
C ARG A 63 -6.40 -30.47 23.46
N SER A 64 -7.47 -30.15 24.19
CA SER A 64 -8.60 -29.39 23.64
C SER A 64 -8.16 -27.99 23.19
N ALA A 65 -7.35 -27.29 24.00
CA ALA A 65 -6.81 -25.98 23.62
C ALA A 65 -5.94 -26.06 22.36
N ILE A 66 -5.07 -27.07 22.25
CA ILE A 66 -4.24 -27.26 21.06
C ILE A 66 -5.11 -27.54 19.83
N ALA A 67 -6.01 -28.52 19.92
CA ALA A 67 -6.92 -28.88 18.83
C ALA A 67 -7.76 -27.67 18.36
N PHE A 68 -8.19 -26.81 19.29
CA PHE A 68 -8.88 -25.56 18.95
C PHE A 68 -7.97 -24.57 18.22
N THR A 69 -6.76 -24.32 18.75
CA THR A 69 -5.82 -23.35 18.15
C THR A 69 -5.27 -23.75 16.78
N THR A 70 -5.25 -25.05 16.44
CA THR A 70 -4.74 -25.55 15.16
C THR A 70 -5.83 -25.72 14.09
N HIS A 71 -7.10 -25.51 14.45
CA HIS A 71 -8.23 -25.71 13.56
C HIS A 71 -8.44 -24.51 12.62
N PHE A 72 -8.72 -24.74 11.33
CA PHE A 72 -8.93 -23.67 10.34
C PHE A 72 -10.00 -22.63 10.75
N ALA A 73 -11.07 -23.06 11.41
CA ALA A 73 -12.12 -22.15 11.88
C ALA A 73 -11.63 -21.15 12.94
N TYR A 74 -10.56 -21.47 13.68
CA TYR A 74 -9.94 -20.55 14.61
C TYR A 74 -9.31 -19.37 13.88
N ASP A 75 -8.52 -19.63 12.84
CA ASP A 75 -7.90 -18.59 12.00
C ASP A 75 -8.96 -17.75 11.26
N LEU A 76 -10.02 -18.40 10.74
CA LEU A 76 -11.15 -17.70 10.12
C LEU A 76 -11.90 -16.82 11.12
N GLY A 77 -12.17 -17.34 12.32
CA GLY A 77 -12.86 -16.62 13.38
C GLY A 77 -12.07 -15.40 13.86
N LEU A 78 -10.77 -15.57 14.08
CA LEU A 78 -9.86 -14.47 14.41
C LEU A 78 -9.87 -13.39 13.32
N SER A 79 -9.78 -13.80 12.06
CA SER A 79 -9.80 -12.88 10.92
C SER A 79 -11.09 -12.06 10.85
N LEU A 80 -12.25 -12.69 11.06
CA LEU A 80 -13.55 -12.02 11.09
C LEU A 80 -13.69 -11.05 12.26
N VAL A 81 -13.20 -11.42 13.44
CA VAL A 81 -13.22 -10.54 14.63
C VAL A 81 -12.32 -9.34 14.43
N ILE A 82 -11.12 -9.51 13.86
CA ILE A 82 -10.24 -8.39 13.53
C ILE A 82 -10.92 -7.46 12.52
N LEU A 83 -11.46 -8.00 11.41
CA LEU A 83 -12.19 -7.21 10.40
C LEU A 83 -13.37 -6.44 11.00
N GLY A 84 -14.16 -7.08 11.86
CA GLY A 84 -15.26 -6.42 12.54
C GLY A 84 -14.79 -5.31 13.50
N ASN A 85 -13.67 -5.50 14.19
CA ASN A 85 -13.07 -4.44 15.03
C ASN A 85 -12.54 -3.26 14.18
N LEU A 86 -12.02 -3.52 12.98
CA LEU A 86 -11.58 -2.46 12.08
C LEU A 86 -12.77 -1.62 11.59
N LEU A 87 -13.90 -2.27 11.31
CA LEU A 87 -15.15 -1.58 10.99
C LEU A 87 -15.68 -0.75 12.17
N ASP A 88 -15.62 -1.28 13.40
CA ASP A 88 -15.94 -0.51 14.63
C ASP A 88 -15.03 0.71 14.79
N LEU A 89 -13.74 0.55 14.50
CA LEU A 89 -12.80 1.65 14.64
C LEU A 89 -13.05 2.75 13.59
N ALA A 90 -13.39 2.36 12.35
CA ALA A 90 -13.65 3.27 11.23
C ALA A 90 -14.97 4.02 11.38
N VAL A 91 -16.03 3.38 11.88
CA VAL A 91 -17.35 4.00 12.00
C VAL A 91 -17.98 3.74 13.38
N PRO A 92 -17.48 4.41 14.44
CA PRO A 92 -17.86 4.12 15.82
C PRO A 92 -19.32 4.46 16.16
N GLN A 93 -19.97 5.28 15.31
CA GLN A 93 -21.35 5.73 15.50
C GLN A 93 -22.40 4.64 15.24
N TYR A 94 -22.09 3.68 14.35
CA TYR A 94 -23.05 2.63 13.96
C TYR A 94 -22.83 1.31 14.70
N THR A 95 -21.75 1.18 15.48
CA THR A 95 -21.42 -0.07 16.14
C THR A 95 -21.99 -0.17 17.55
N PRO A 96 -22.80 -1.20 17.84
CA PRO A 96 -23.43 -1.35 19.14
C PRO A 96 -22.39 -1.68 20.22
N PHE A 97 -22.62 -1.19 21.43
CA PHE A 97 -21.75 -1.47 22.59
C PHE A 97 -21.52 -2.96 22.82
N PHE A 98 -22.55 -3.79 22.58
CA PHE A 98 -22.46 -5.24 22.69
C PHE A 98 -21.36 -5.84 21.80
N PHE A 99 -21.23 -5.37 20.56
CA PHE A 99 -20.21 -5.86 19.63
C PHE A 99 -18.80 -5.60 20.16
N ARG A 100 -18.55 -4.43 20.75
CA ARG A 100 -17.26 -4.06 21.37
C ARG A 100 -16.90 -4.93 22.57
N GLN A 101 -17.89 -5.32 23.37
CA GLN A 101 -17.67 -6.21 24.51
C GLN A 101 -17.39 -7.64 24.06
N MET A 102 -18.12 -8.13 23.07
CA MET A 102 -17.93 -9.47 22.50
C MET A 102 -16.56 -9.62 21.83
N SER A 103 -16.09 -8.58 21.14
CA SER A 103 -14.77 -8.61 20.50
C SER A 103 -13.63 -8.62 21.53
N LEU A 104 -13.74 -7.86 22.62
CA LEU A 104 -12.79 -7.93 23.74
C LEU A 104 -12.77 -9.33 24.37
N LEU A 105 -13.94 -9.93 24.62
CA LEU A 105 -14.04 -11.28 25.17
C LEU A 105 -13.38 -12.32 24.26
N PHE A 106 -13.51 -12.16 22.94
CA PHE A 106 -12.83 -13.02 21.98
C PHE A 106 -11.30 -12.93 22.10
N TYR A 107 -10.72 -11.72 22.19
CA TYR A 107 -9.27 -11.56 22.38
C TYR A 107 -8.78 -12.12 23.73
N MET A 108 -9.55 -11.92 24.80
CA MET A 108 -9.24 -12.53 26.10
C MET A 108 -9.27 -14.06 26.02
N ALA A 109 -10.27 -14.62 25.33
CA ALA A 109 -10.34 -16.06 25.11
C ALA A 109 -9.17 -16.56 24.25
N GLU A 110 -8.80 -15.86 23.19
CA GLU A 110 -7.65 -16.18 22.35
C GLU A 110 -6.34 -16.22 23.15
N THR A 111 -6.03 -15.16 23.88
CA THR A 111 -4.80 -15.07 24.68
C THR A 111 -4.73 -16.18 25.73
N LEU A 112 -5.87 -16.53 26.32
CA LEU A 112 -5.99 -17.65 27.25
C LEU A 112 -5.74 -19.00 26.58
N HIS A 113 -6.40 -19.29 25.44
CA HIS A 113 -6.22 -20.56 24.72
C HIS A 113 -4.78 -20.73 24.21
N GLN A 114 -4.15 -19.65 23.72
CA GLN A 114 -2.75 -19.69 23.30
C GLN A 114 -1.78 -19.85 24.47
N SER A 115 -2.07 -19.24 25.63
CA SER A 115 -1.29 -19.43 26.86
C SER A 115 -1.37 -20.86 27.39
N ILE A 116 -2.53 -21.51 27.29
CA ILE A 116 -2.74 -22.91 27.72
C ILE A 116 -2.06 -23.90 26.76
N SER A 117 -2.14 -23.68 25.45
CA SER A 117 -1.55 -24.61 24.45
C SER A 117 -0.02 -24.60 24.46
N ARG A 118 0.59 -23.41 24.43
CA ARG A 118 2.05 -23.21 24.28
C ARG A 118 2.81 -23.01 25.59
N GLY A 119 2.11 -22.62 26.66
CA GLY A 119 2.73 -22.21 27.93
C GLY A 119 3.06 -20.71 27.96
N PHE A 120 3.12 -20.14 29.16
CA PHE A 120 3.14 -18.67 29.33
C PHE A 120 4.54 -18.05 29.16
N LEU A 121 5.50 -18.38 30.03
CA LEU A 121 6.84 -17.77 30.07
C LEU A 121 7.98 -18.77 29.90
N PHE A 122 7.98 -19.86 30.68
CA PHE A 122 9.15 -20.74 30.82
C PHE A 122 9.27 -21.82 29.73
N GLY A 123 10.41 -21.84 29.03
CA GLY A 123 10.77 -22.88 28.05
C GLY A 123 10.94 -22.37 26.60
N PRO A 124 11.31 -23.24 25.67
CA PRO A 124 11.30 -22.94 24.23
C PRO A 124 9.86 -22.91 23.68
N TYR A 125 9.59 -22.12 22.64
CA TYR A 125 8.29 -22.02 21.96
C TYR A 125 7.09 -21.60 22.85
N THR A 126 7.33 -20.85 23.93
CA THR A 126 6.28 -20.29 24.80
C THR A 126 5.60 -19.05 24.21
N TYR A 127 4.40 -18.75 24.71
CA TYR A 127 3.53 -17.67 24.25
C TYR A 127 4.24 -16.30 24.20
N LEU A 128 4.78 -15.81 25.32
CA LEU A 128 5.39 -14.47 25.39
C LEU A 128 6.76 -14.37 24.70
N ARG A 129 7.37 -15.49 24.31
CA ARG A 129 8.67 -15.50 23.63
C ARG A 129 8.55 -15.19 22.13
N ASN A 130 7.37 -15.41 21.55
CA ASN A 130 7.07 -14.98 20.20
C ASN A 130 6.70 -13.48 20.23
N PRO A 131 7.45 -12.59 19.53
CA PRO A 131 7.22 -11.15 19.58
C PRO A 131 5.82 -10.74 19.11
N TRP A 132 5.23 -11.50 18.18
CA TRP A 132 3.88 -11.23 17.67
C TRP A 132 2.80 -11.57 18.70
N MET A 133 2.95 -12.70 19.39
CA MET A 133 2.00 -13.13 20.41
C MET A 133 2.13 -12.27 21.68
N CYS A 134 3.35 -11.83 21.99
CA CYS A 134 3.61 -10.83 23.01
C CYS A 134 2.91 -9.49 22.70
N PHE A 135 2.96 -9.05 21.44
CA PHE A 135 2.26 -7.85 20.98
C PHE A 135 0.74 -7.98 21.14
N ASP A 136 0.15 -9.10 20.73
CA ASP A 136 -1.29 -9.38 20.89
C ASP A 136 -1.71 -9.39 22.37
N PHE A 137 -0.86 -9.92 23.26
CA PHE A 137 -1.07 -9.88 24.71
C PHE A 137 -1.11 -8.46 25.25
N PHE A 138 -0.14 -7.62 24.88
CA PHE A 138 -0.08 -6.23 25.31
C PHE A 138 -1.29 -5.42 24.84
N ILE A 139 -1.72 -5.62 23.60
CA ILE A 139 -2.92 -4.96 23.06
C ILE A 139 -4.17 -5.37 23.82
N THR A 140 -4.32 -6.67 24.07
CA THR A 140 -5.46 -7.19 24.81
C THR A 140 -5.50 -6.61 26.22
N LEU A 141 -4.36 -6.62 26.92
CA LEU A 141 -4.19 -6.08 28.27
C LEU A 141 -4.53 -4.59 28.35
N LEU A 142 -3.94 -3.76 27.48
CA LEU A 142 -4.18 -2.30 27.44
C LEU A 142 -5.64 -1.93 27.15
N SER A 143 -6.41 -2.88 26.62
CA SER A 143 -7.78 -2.64 26.17
C SER A 143 -8.86 -3.04 27.19
N LEU A 144 -8.45 -3.52 28.37
CA LEU A 144 -9.35 -3.86 29.46
C LEU A 144 -9.97 -2.59 30.07
N PRO A 145 -11.30 -2.58 30.34
CA PRO A 145 -12.01 -1.39 30.81
C PRO A 145 -11.60 -0.93 32.21
N TYR A 146 -11.01 -1.82 33.03
CA TYR A 146 -10.60 -1.52 34.40
C TYR A 146 -9.28 -0.74 34.52
N LEU A 147 -8.55 -0.54 33.41
CA LEU A 147 -7.33 0.25 33.37
C LEU A 147 -7.58 1.72 33.01
N ASP A 148 -8.82 2.20 33.08
CA ASP A 148 -9.22 3.58 32.73
C ASP A 148 -8.80 4.61 33.80
N VAL A 149 -7.50 4.69 34.08
CA VAL A 149 -6.88 5.66 34.99
C VAL A 149 -6.37 6.85 34.17
N ARG A 150 -6.85 8.07 34.45
CA ARG A 150 -6.26 9.29 33.89
C ARG A 150 -4.87 9.49 34.48
N VAL A 151 -3.83 9.21 33.71
CA VAL A 151 -2.45 9.55 34.08
C VAL A 151 -2.05 10.78 33.27
N THR A 152 -1.78 11.88 33.98
CA THR A 152 -1.13 13.10 33.43
C THR A 152 -1.74 13.64 32.12
N GLY A 153 -3.06 13.90 32.09
CA GLY A 153 -3.73 14.54 30.95
C GLY A 153 -3.90 13.67 29.69
N PHE A 154 -3.22 12.53 29.59
CA PHE A 154 -3.47 11.54 28.54
C PHE A 154 -4.61 10.62 28.94
N GLN A 155 -5.66 10.57 28.12
CA GLN A 155 -6.74 9.61 28.27
C GLN A 155 -6.28 8.26 27.70
N ILE A 156 -6.21 7.23 28.55
CA ILE A 156 -5.92 5.83 28.15
C ILE A 156 -6.93 5.32 27.09
N GLN A 157 -8.08 5.98 26.97
CA GLN A 157 -9.06 5.78 25.89
C GLN A 157 -8.46 5.90 24.48
N SER A 158 -7.42 6.71 24.28
CA SER A 158 -6.67 6.83 23.02
C SER A 158 -5.91 5.54 22.65
N LEU A 159 -5.51 4.73 23.64
CA LEU A 159 -4.78 3.48 23.46
C LEU A 159 -5.69 2.33 22.98
N ARG A 160 -7.03 2.50 23.04
CA ARG A 160 -7.97 1.55 22.41
C ARG A 160 -7.77 1.47 20.89
N GLY A 161 -7.24 2.54 20.28
CA GLY A 161 -6.83 2.57 18.88
C GLY A 161 -5.67 1.62 18.55
N ILE A 162 -4.86 1.18 19.52
CA ILE A 162 -3.74 0.24 19.30
C ILE A 162 -4.25 -1.11 18.79
N ARG A 163 -5.51 -1.47 19.07
CA ARG A 163 -6.16 -2.66 18.48
C ARG A 163 -6.13 -2.68 16.96
N ILE A 164 -5.94 -1.53 16.31
CA ILE A 164 -5.76 -1.47 14.86
C ILE A 164 -4.58 -2.32 14.38
N PHE A 165 -3.52 -2.41 15.18
CA PHE A 165 -2.34 -3.17 14.80
C PHE A 165 -2.57 -4.68 14.78
N ASN A 166 -3.70 -5.18 15.32
CA ASN A 166 -4.14 -6.56 15.10
C ASN A 166 -4.36 -6.86 13.62
N ILE A 167 -4.50 -5.85 12.75
CA ILE A 167 -4.51 -6.06 11.31
C ILE A 167 -3.21 -6.70 10.78
N ILE A 168 -2.09 -6.53 11.49
CA ILE A 168 -0.82 -7.17 11.15
C ILE A 168 -0.91 -8.69 11.35
N THR A 169 -1.73 -9.16 12.29
CA THR A 169 -1.94 -10.60 12.52
C THR A 169 -2.85 -11.25 11.49
N LEU A 170 -3.72 -10.45 10.84
CA LEU A 170 -4.62 -10.90 9.77
C LEU A 170 -3.88 -11.37 8.51
N ILE A 171 -2.76 -10.74 8.17
CA ILE A 171 -2.03 -11.02 6.92
C ILE A 171 -0.65 -11.63 7.25
N PRO A 172 -0.46 -12.95 7.04
CA PRO A 172 0.82 -13.61 7.30
C PRO A 172 2.01 -12.96 6.57
N GLY A 173 1.77 -12.44 5.36
CA GLY A 173 2.77 -11.69 4.60
C GLY A 173 3.18 -10.35 5.22
N VAL A 174 2.32 -9.69 6.01
CA VAL A 174 2.68 -8.44 6.71
C VAL A 174 3.60 -8.75 7.88
N ARG A 175 3.49 -9.92 8.53
CA ARG A 175 4.42 -10.32 9.60
C ARG A 175 5.85 -10.51 9.07
N THR A 176 6.00 -11.17 7.92
CA THR A 176 7.32 -11.37 7.31
C THR A 176 7.89 -10.05 6.79
N MET A 177 7.08 -9.22 6.13
CA MET A 177 7.48 -7.87 5.71
C MET A 177 7.82 -6.97 6.91
N GLY A 178 7.05 -7.04 8.00
CA GLY A 178 7.27 -6.24 9.21
C GLY A 178 8.58 -6.59 9.91
N GLN A 179 8.92 -7.88 9.99
CA GLN A 179 10.24 -8.31 10.46
C GLN A 179 11.37 -7.78 9.58
N ALA A 180 11.17 -7.80 8.26
CA ALA A 180 12.13 -7.26 7.32
C ALA A 180 12.32 -5.74 7.52
N VAL A 181 11.23 -5.00 7.70
CA VAL A 181 11.27 -3.56 7.98
C VAL A 181 11.96 -3.25 9.31
N ILE A 182 11.61 -3.95 10.40
CA ILE A 182 12.21 -3.73 11.72
C ILE A 182 13.71 -4.03 11.70
N LEU A 183 14.12 -5.09 11.01
CA LEU A 183 15.54 -5.41 10.84
C LEU A 183 16.25 -4.33 10.02
N SER A 184 15.57 -3.77 9.00
CA SER A 184 16.10 -2.68 8.17
C SER A 184 16.30 -1.38 8.95
N ILE A 185 15.41 -1.05 9.90
CA ILE A 185 15.53 0.16 10.75
C ILE A 185 16.88 0.20 11.45
N SER A 186 17.35 -0.94 11.99
CA SER A 186 18.64 -1.01 12.69
C SER A 186 19.83 -0.66 11.78
N ARG A 187 19.75 -1.05 10.50
CA ARG A 187 20.79 -0.80 9.49
C ARG A 187 20.71 0.62 8.90
N LEU A 188 19.52 1.22 8.92
CA LEU A 188 19.29 2.60 8.47
C LEU A 188 19.79 3.66 9.45
N THR A 189 20.03 3.30 10.72
CA THR A 189 20.46 4.26 11.77
C THR A 189 21.68 5.09 11.38
N GLY A 190 22.69 4.49 10.76
CA GLY A 190 23.90 5.20 10.31
C GLY A 190 23.62 6.23 9.22
N VAL A 191 22.78 5.89 8.25
CA VAL A 191 22.41 6.80 7.15
C VAL A 191 21.45 7.89 7.62
N ALA A 192 20.53 7.55 8.54
CA ALA A 192 19.66 8.50 9.22
C ALA A 192 20.44 9.54 10.00
N SER A 193 21.55 9.15 10.63
CA SER A 193 22.45 10.10 11.29
C SER A 193 23.06 11.11 10.31
N ILE A 194 23.51 10.65 9.13
CA ILE A 194 24.01 11.53 8.06
C ILE A 194 22.91 12.49 7.60
N PHE A 195 21.70 11.98 7.35
CA PHE A 195 20.56 12.81 6.95
C PHE A 195 20.22 13.89 7.96
N VAL A 196 20.11 13.54 9.24
CA VAL A 196 19.79 14.49 10.32
C VAL A 196 20.92 15.53 10.48
N SER A 197 22.19 15.12 10.39
CA SER A 197 23.30 16.07 10.48
C SER A 197 23.32 17.07 9.31
N TYR A 198 23.05 16.60 8.09
CA TYR A 198 22.93 17.45 6.91
C TYR A 198 21.74 18.42 7.03
N LEU A 199 20.58 17.92 7.46
CA LEU A 199 19.38 18.73 7.73
C LEU A 199 19.67 19.88 8.70
N ILE A 200 20.34 19.58 9.81
CA ILE A 200 20.72 20.59 10.82
C ILE A 200 21.69 21.61 10.21
N ALA A 201 22.70 21.17 9.45
CA ALA A 201 23.66 22.08 8.82
C ALA A 201 22.98 23.05 7.84
N VAL A 202 22.08 22.55 6.99
CA VAL A 202 21.29 23.37 6.06
C VAL A 202 20.37 24.33 6.81
N ALA A 203 19.71 23.88 7.89
CA ALA A 203 18.83 24.72 8.70
C ALA A 203 19.59 25.87 9.38
N ILE A 204 20.77 25.58 9.94
CA ILE A 204 21.65 26.61 10.51
C ILE A 204 22.06 27.60 9.42
N MET A 205 22.53 27.12 8.27
CA MET A 205 22.95 27.97 7.15
C MET A 205 21.79 28.84 6.62
N GLY A 206 20.62 28.25 6.38
CA GLY A 206 19.43 28.95 5.90
C GLY A 206 18.94 30.01 6.89
N LYS A 207 18.93 29.70 8.18
CA LYS A 207 18.63 30.68 9.24
C LYS A 207 19.58 31.89 9.18
N HIS A 208 20.89 31.66 9.08
CA HIS A 208 21.84 32.77 9.03
C HIS A 208 21.69 33.63 7.77
N LEU A 209 21.28 33.04 6.65
CA LEU A 209 21.13 33.76 5.38
C LEU A 209 19.80 34.49 5.22
N PHE A 210 18.71 33.96 5.80
CA PHE A 210 17.34 34.42 5.49
C PHE A 210 16.55 34.94 6.70
N ILE A 211 17.19 35.14 7.86
CA ILE A 211 16.52 35.71 9.04
C ILE A 211 15.91 37.09 8.76
N GLY A 212 14.62 37.25 9.03
CA GLY A 212 13.83 38.48 8.90
C GLY A 212 13.57 38.94 7.46
N ILE A 213 14.26 38.38 6.46
CA ILE A 213 14.22 38.86 5.08
C ILE A 213 12.88 38.55 4.41
N PHE A 214 12.20 37.46 4.80
CA PHE A 214 10.89 37.12 4.27
C PHE A 214 9.75 38.00 4.83
N LEU A 215 10.04 38.86 5.81
CA LEU A 215 9.11 39.89 6.30
C LEU A 215 9.20 41.21 5.55
N ASN A 216 10.09 41.33 4.55
CA ASN A 216 10.22 42.55 3.77
C ASN A 216 8.94 42.79 2.97
N LYS A 217 8.32 43.97 3.12
CA LYS A 217 7.06 44.32 2.42
C LYS A 217 7.14 45.70 1.78
N CYS A 218 6.38 45.86 0.70
CA CYS A 218 6.13 47.17 0.10
C CYS A 218 5.10 47.94 0.93
N VAL A 219 5.52 49.06 1.52
CA VAL A 219 4.68 49.97 2.30
C VAL A 219 4.54 51.29 1.55
N ASN A 220 3.38 51.93 1.61
CA ASN A 220 3.16 53.25 1.02
C ASN A 220 4.24 54.25 1.45
N GLU A 221 4.68 55.09 0.53
CA GLU A 221 5.50 56.26 0.85
C GLU A 221 4.77 57.13 1.88
N LEU A 222 5.55 57.76 2.78
CA LEU A 222 4.99 58.65 3.79
C LEU A 222 4.28 59.82 3.10
N PRO A 223 3.02 60.11 3.46
CA PRO A 223 2.32 61.26 2.90
C PRO A 223 3.07 62.54 3.29
N SER A 224 3.06 63.54 2.40
CA SER A 224 3.73 64.84 2.63
C SER A 224 3.28 65.55 3.91
N ASN A 225 2.07 65.23 4.40
CA ASN A 225 1.46 65.83 5.59
C ASN A 225 1.59 64.94 6.84
N PHE A 226 2.49 63.95 6.85
CA PHE A 226 2.61 62.94 7.91
C PHE A 226 2.79 63.56 9.31
N GLU A 227 3.60 64.62 9.44
CA GLU A 227 3.84 65.31 10.71
C GLU A 227 2.56 65.94 11.29
N SER A 228 1.59 66.31 10.45
CA SER A 228 0.31 66.89 10.88
C SER A 228 -0.75 65.87 11.26
N LEU A 229 -0.56 64.59 10.90
CA LEU A 229 -1.50 63.50 11.17
C LEU A 229 -1.39 62.97 12.61
N GLY A 230 -0.28 63.26 13.32
CA GLY A 230 -0.07 62.82 14.70
C GLY A 230 0.00 61.29 14.88
N ILE A 231 0.21 60.54 13.79
CA ILE A 231 0.32 59.08 13.80
C ILE A 231 1.79 58.70 14.00
N SER A 232 2.06 57.71 14.87
CA SER A 232 3.40 57.17 15.03
C SER A 232 3.88 56.47 13.75
N TYR A 233 5.17 56.60 13.42
CA TYR A 233 5.77 55.90 12.29
C TYR A 233 5.56 54.39 12.37
N GLU A 234 5.69 53.82 13.57
CA GLU A 234 5.52 52.37 13.81
C GLU A 234 4.08 51.92 13.53
N ASP A 235 3.09 52.69 13.98
CA ASP A 235 1.67 52.41 13.73
C ASP A 235 1.34 52.51 12.24
N PHE A 236 1.99 53.42 11.52
CA PHE A 236 1.82 53.57 10.08
C PHE A 236 2.36 52.36 9.31
N ILE A 237 3.58 51.92 9.62
CA ILE A 237 4.22 50.80 8.91
C ILE A 237 3.61 49.44 9.27
N GLN A 238 3.05 49.27 10.46
CA GLN A 238 2.41 48.02 10.86
C GLN A 238 0.96 47.88 10.37
N ASN A 239 0.34 48.97 9.90
CA ASN A 239 -1.03 48.92 9.42
C ASN A 239 -1.14 48.18 8.06
N PRO A 240 -1.88 47.07 7.97
CA PRO A 240 -2.01 46.27 6.74
C PRO A 240 -2.60 47.03 5.55
N ASN A 241 -3.37 48.08 5.81
CA ASN A 241 -3.97 48.91 4.76
C ASN A 241 -2.91 49.74 4.00
N ASN A 242 -1.79 50.03 4.66
CA ASN A 242 -0.67 50.77 4.07
C ASN A 242 0.31 49.86 3.32
N TRP A 243 0.14 48.54 3.39
CA TRP A 243 0.90 47.59 2.60
C TRP A 243 0.33 47.47 1.19
N LEU A 244 1.15 46.97 0.26
CA LEU A 244 0.69 46.65 -1.08
C LEU A 244 -0.49 45.65 -1.02
N GLN A 245 -1.63 46.02 -1.58
CA GLN A 245 -2.83 45.16 -1.59
C GLN A 245 -2.75 44.05 -2.65
N ALA A 246 -1.98 44.26 -3.71
CA ALA A 246 -1.72 43.25 -4.73
C ALA A 246 -0.67 42.22 -4.28
N GLU A 247 -0.87 40.95 -4.60
CA GLU A 247 0.12 39.90 -4.37
C GLU A 247 1.16 39.80 -5.50
N PRO A 248 2.39 39.35 -5.19
CA PRO A 248 2.96 39.17 -3.85
C PRO A 248 3.40 40.50 -3.21
N LYS A 249 3.24 40.60 -1.88
CA LYS A 249 3.50 41.82 -1.07
C LYS A 249 4.97 42.05 -0.75
N ILE A 250 5.80 41.05 -1.06
CA ILE A 250 7.18 40.92 -0.60
C ILE A 250 8.14 41.60 -1.57
N CYS A 251 9.24 42.14 -1.05
CA CYS A 251 10.22 42.92 -1.82
C CYS A 251 11.66 42.74 -1.32
N GLY A 252 12.61 43.26 -2.09
CA GLY A 252 14.01 43.34 -1.70
C GLY A 252 14.72 44.55 -2.28
N ASN A 253 15.68 45.10 -1.53
CA ASN A 253 16.52 46.22 -1.96
C ASN A 253 17.82 45.79 -2.67
N ILE A 254 18.07 44.48 -2.76
CA ILE A 254 19.26 43.92 -3.41
C ILE A 254 19.05 43.93 -4.93
N THR A 255 20.12 44.13 -5.69
CA THR A 255 20.08 44.09 -7.16
C THR A 255 19.53 42.75 -7.66
N GLY A 256 18.48 42.80 -8.47
CA GLY A 256 17.82 41.61 -9.01
C GLY A 256 16.72 41.03 -8.10
N ALA A 257 16.49 41.60 -6.92
CA ALA A 257 15.30 41.32 -6.12
C ALA A 257 14.07 42.05 -6.68
N ARG A 258 12.87 41.71 -6.17
CA ARG A 258 11.61 42.33 -6.58
C ARG A 258 11.53 43.75 -6.03
N VAL A 259 11.39 44.71 -6.94
CA VAL A 259 11.22 46.13 -6.62
C VAL A 259 9.75 46.47 -6.42
N CYS A 260 9.46 47.35 -5.47
CA CYS A 260 8.12 47.86 -5.23
C CYS A 260 7.64 48.77 -6.39
N PRO A 261 6.32 48.83 -6.66
CA PRO A 261 5.76 49.80 -7.60
C PRO A 261 5.94 51.24 -7.11
N LYS A 262 5.79 52.23 -7.99
CA LYS A 262 5.90 53.66 -7.64
C LYS A 262 4.94 54.05 -6.53
N GLY A 263 5.39 54.86 -5.57
CA GLY A 263 4.60 55.25 -4.39
C GLY A 263 4.72 54.28 -3.21
N TYR A 264 5.58 53.25 -3.33
CA TYR A 264 5.86 52.29 -2.27
C TYR A 264 7.37 52.18 -2.02
N VAL A 265 7.74 52.02 -0.75
CA VAL A 265 9.09 51.75 -0.28
C VAL A 265 9.17 50.34 0.29
N CYS A 266 10.26 49.62 -0.02
CA CYS A 266 10.52 48.31 0.57
C CYS A 266 11.10 48.47 1.97
N LEU A 267 10.38 47.98 2.98
CA LEU A 267 10.80 48.03 4.38
C LEU A 267 10.97 46.61 4.96
N PRO A 268 12.01 46.37 5.77
CA PRO A 268 12.23 45.07 6.40
C PRO A 268 11.41 44.87 7.68
N ASN A 269 11.23 43.60 8.08
CA ASN A 269 10.57 43.20 9.34
C ASN A 269 9.16 43.81 9.55
N ILE A 270 8.33 43.84 8.50
CA ILE A 270 7.00 44.45 8.56
C ILE A 270 5.91 43.42 8.84
N GLY A 271 5.29 43.55 10.03
CA GLY A 271 4.26 42.66 10.52
C GLY A 271 4.80 41.30 10.95
N VAL A 272 3.90 40.36 11.17
CA VAL A 272 4.25 38.97 11.46
C VAL A 272 4.15 38.13 10.20
N HIS A 273 4.92 37.03 10.15
CA HIS A 273 4.58 35.91 9.28
C HIS A 273 3.17 35.51 9.69
N GLY A 274 2.20 35.62 8.78
CA GLY A 274 0.82 35.23 9.07
C GLY A 274 0.70 33.72 9.21
N ASP A 275 -0.29 33.13 8.57
CA ASP A 275 -0.51 31.68 8.55
C ASP A 275 0.57 30.87 7.80
N SER A 276 1.63 31.53 7.31
CA SER A 276 2.70 30.90 6.56
C SER A 276 3.91 30.60 7.44
N TYR A 277 4.15 29.32 7.67
CA TYR A 277 5.33 28.81 8.40
C TYR A 277 6.59 28.74 7.51
N THR A 278 6.56 29.36 6.32
CA THR A 278 7.64 29.40 5.34
C THR A 278 8.71 30.45 5.65
N HIS A 279 9.31 30.40 6.84
CA HIS A 279 10.35 31.33 7.29
C HIS A 279 11.56 30.65 7.92
N PHE A 280 12.69 31.38 7.98
CA PHE A 280 13.95 30.88 8.54
C PHE A 280 14.33 31.55 9.88
N ASP A 281 13.45 32.36 10.46
CA ASP A 281 13.74 33.17 11.66
C ASP A 281 13.96 32.33 12.92
N THR A 282 13.15 31.28 13.08
CA THR A 282 13.27 30.32 14.19
C THR A 282 13.99 29.06 13.74
N PHE A 283 14.69 28.41 14.67
CA PHE A 283 15.41 27.16 14.34
C PHE A 283 14.45 26.04 13.91
N GLY A 284 13.26 25.95 14.54
CA GLY A 284 12.25 24.96 14.18
C GLY A 284 11.70 25.15 12.76
N ALA A 285 11.33 26.38 12.39
CA ALA A 285 10.88 26.69 11.03
C ALA A 285 12.01 26.50 10.00
N ALA A 286 13.25 26.87 10.33
CA ALA A 286 14.41 26.62 9.47
C ALA A 286 14.64 25.12 9.21
N ILE A 287 14.50 24.26 10.24
CA ILE A 287 14.56 22.81 10.06
C ILE A 287 13.43 22.32 9.16
N LEU A 288 12.20 22.77 9.40
CA LEU A 288 11.02 22.35 8.64
C LEU A 288 11.16 22.71 7.16
N ASN A 289 11.54 23.95 6.86
CA ASN A 289 11.75 24.43 5.49
C ASN A 289 12.96 23.75 4.85
N SER A 290 14.03 23.47 5.60
CA SER A 290 15.16 22.67 5.09
C SER A 290 14.76 21.23 4.75
N PHE A 291 13.90 20.61 5.57
CA PHE A 291 13.35 19.28 5.29
C PHE A 291 12.53 19.26 4.00
N SER A 292 11.71 20.30 3.77
CA SER A 292 10.92 20.47 2.55
C SER A 292 11.81 20.68 1.31
N LEU A 293 12.88 21.47 1.42
CA LEU A 293 13.86 21.63 0.33
C LEU A 293 14.54 20.32 -0.05
N ILE A 294 14.87 19.47 0.93
CA ILE A 294 15.51 18.18 0.67
C ILE A 294 14.51 17.17 0.10
N THR A 295 13.27 17.16 0.58
CA THR A 295 12.21 16.26 0.11
C THR A 295 11.53 16.70 -1.19
N HIS A 296 11.85 17.89 -1.70
CA HIS A 296 11.23 18.50 -2.89
C HIS A 296 9.71 18.73 -2.75
N ASP A 297 9.22 18.99 -1.54
CA ASP A 297 7.83 19.39 -1.32
C ASP A 297 7.75 20.90 -1.10
N GLU A 298 6.91 21.63 -1.85
CA GLU A 298 6.80 23.10 -1.83
C GLU A 298 8.12 23.90 -1.99
N TRP A 299 9.21 23.26 -2.44
CA TRP A 299 10.53 23.88 -2.54
C TRP A 299 10.57 25.10 -3.48
N SER A 300 9.71 25.10 -4.52
CA SER A 300 9.63 26.17 -5.51
C SER A 300 9.06 27.45 -4.93
N GLU A 301 8.17 27.35 -3.93
CA GLU A 301 7.60 28.50 -3.23
C GLU A 301 8.65 29.16 -2.33
N ILE A 302 9.41 28.37 -1.57
CA ILE A 302 10.52 28.85 -0.73
C ILE A 302 11.60 29.52 -1.60
N LEU A 303 11.94 28.91 -2.74
CA LEU A 303 12.88 29.49 -3.69
C LEU A 303 12.34 30.79 -4.30
N SER A 304 11.07 30.83 -4.69
CA SER A 304 10.42 32.04 -5.23
C SER A 304 10.46 33.19 -4.24
N LEU A 305 10.17 32.90 -2.97
CA LEU A 305 10.24 33.84 -1.85
C LEU A 305 11.66 34.41 -1.65
N ALA A 306 12.67 33.53 -1.69
CA ALA A 306 14.06 33.93 -1.60
C ALA A 306 14.53 34.76 -2.81
N LEU A 307 14.12 34.40 -4.03
CA LEU A 307 14.42 35.15 -5.25
C LEU A 307 13.81 36.55 -5.21
N MET A 308 12.58 36.69 -4.74
CA MET A 308 11.92 37.99 -4.65
C MET A 308 12.56 38.92 -3.62
N THR A 309 13.15 38.39 -2.55
CA THR A 309 13.73 39.18 -1.45
C THR A 309 15.22 39.44 -1.59
N THR A 310 15.98 38.46 -2.07
CA THR A 310 17.46 38.52 -2.14
C THR A 310 18.00 38.54 -3.57
N GLY A 311 17.15 38.32 -4.57
CA GLY A 311 17.53 38.23 -5.97
C GLY A 311 18.14 36.88 -6.35
N PRO A 312 18.70 36.75 -7.57
CA PRO A 312 19.14 35.47 -8.13
C PRO A 312 20.34 34.83 -7.40
N LEU A 313 21.07 35.59 -6.58
CA LEU A 313 22.23 35.08 -5.85
C LEU A 313 21.87 34.03 -4.79
N CYS A 314 20.61 33.96 -4.35
CA CYS A 314 20.17 32.88 -3.45
C CYS A 314 20.35 31.49 -4.07
N ALA A 315 20.44 31.37 -5.40
CA ALA A 315 20.72 30.11 -6.08
C ALA A 315 22.01 29.42 -5.59
N ILE A 316 22.99 30.19 -5.09
CA ILE A 316 24.24 29.65 -4.51
C ILE A 316 23.95 28.81 -3.24
N PHE A 317 22.87 29.13 -2.51
CA PHE A 317 22.40 28.32 -1.40
C PHE A 317 21.51 27.17 -1.87
N PHE A 318 20.48 27.45 -2.69
CA PHE A 318 19.47 26.45 -3.05
C PHE A 318 20.01 25.33 -3.95
N VAL A 319 20.84 25.65 -4.94
CA VAL A 319 21.32 24.65 -5.92
C VAL A 319 22.15 23.54 -5.23
N PRO A 320 23.16 23.85 -4.39
CA PRO A 320 23.87 22.81 -3.65
C PRO A 320 22.98 22.07 -2.65
N VAL A 321 22.08 22.77 -1.95
CA VAL A 321 21.19 22.15 -0.95
C VAL A 321 20.29 21.10 -1.59
N ILE A 322 19.67 21.45 -2.72
CA ILE A 322 18.81 20.57 -3.51
C ILE A 322 19.65 19.44 -4.12
N PHE A 323 20.80 19.75 -4.72
CA PHE A 323 21.66 18.75 -5.35
C PHE A 323 22.14 17.69 -4.35
N PHE A 324 22.80 18.10 -3.27
CA PHE A 324 23.33 17.17 -2.27
C PHE A 324 22.20 16.53 -1.45
N GLY A 325 21.16 17.26 -1.10
CA GLY A 325 20.05 16.76 -0.29
C GLY A 325 19.28 15.65 -1.01
N PHE A 326 18.69 15.98 -2.16
CA PHE A 326 17.83 15.06 -2.89
C PHE A 326 18.65 13.99 -3.63
N TYR A 327 19.64 14.39 -4.42
CA TYR A 327 20.34 13.43 -5.28
C TYR A 327 21.39 12.59 -4.55
N CYS A 328 21.98 13.08 -3.46
CA CYS A 328 22.95 12.29 -2.69
C CYS A 328 22.29 11.66 -1.45
N VAL A 329 21.72 12.45 -0.54
CA VAL A 329 21.28 11.91 0.76
C VAL A 329 20.03 11.03 0.66
N LEU A 330 18.97 11.47 -0.05
CA LEU A 330 17.76 10.64 -0.21
C LEU A 330 18.02 9.39 -1.06
N ASN A 331 18.84 9.50 -2.11
CA ASN A 331 19.21 8.32 -2.91
C ASN A 331 20.12 7.36 -2.14
N LEU A 332 21.02 7.84 -1.27
CA LEU A 332 21.81 6.98 -0.38
C LEU A 332 20.89 6.18 0.55
N MET A 333 19.88 6.82 1.13
CA MET A 333 18.85 6.14 1.92
C MET A 333 18.13 5.05 1.14
N LEU A 334 17.71 5.36 -0.09
CA LEU A 334 17.04 4.43 -1.00
C LEU A 334 17.96 3.23 -1.36
N ILE A 335 19.24 3.47 -1.62
CA ILE A 335 20.22 2.42 -1.89
C ILE A 335 20.39 1.49 -0.68
N VAL A 336 20.48 2.04 0.53
CA VAL A 336 20.62 1.22 1.74
C VAL A 336 19.38 0.36 1.95
N VAL A 337 18.19 0.91 1.73
CA VAL A 337 16.94 0.11 1.72
C VAL A 337 17.02 -1.04 0.72
N ILE A 338 17.43 -0.79 -0.54
CA ILE A 338 17.58 -1.84 -1.57
C ILE A 338 18.56 -2.93 -1.09
N CYS A 339 19.77 -2.54 -0.70
CA CYS A 339 20.80 -3.51 -0.30
C CYS A 339 20.37 -4.31 0.92
N THR A 340 19.66 -3.69 1.87
CA THR A 340 19.12 -4.42 3.03
C THR A 340 18.03 -5.40 2.63
N TYR A 341 17.13 -5.00 1.72
CA TYR A 341 16.09 -5.88 1.19
C TYR A 341 16.68 -7.06 0.42
N GLU A 342 17.64 -6.82 -0.48
CA GLU A 342 18.33 -7.87 -1.24
C GLU A 342 19.10 -8.83 -0.31
N ALA A 343 19.78 -8.30 0.71
CA ALA A 343 20.44 -9.11 1.73
C ALA A 343 19.43 -9.95 2.55
N MET A 344 18.21 -9.47 2.74
CA MET A 344 17.15 -10.23 3.40
C MET A 344 16.55 -11.29 2.47
N SER A 345 16.26 -10.96 1.22
CA SER A 345 15.74 -11.92 0.22
C SER A 345 16.73 -13.06 0.01
N SER A 346 18.01 -12.74 -0.21
CA SER A 346 19.06 -13.74 -0.35
C SER A 346 19.28 -14.57 0.92
N ALA A 347 19.17 -13.97 2.12
CA ALA A 347 19.22 -14.72 3.37
C ALA A 347 17.99 -15.63 3.57
N GLU A 348 16.82 -15.20 3.11
CA GLU A 348 15.58 -15.97 3.15
C GLU A 348 15.58 -17.11 2.12
N GLU A 349 16.15 -16.89 0.93
CA GLU A 349 16.40 -17.92 -0.08
C GLU A 349 17.48 -18.90 0.36
N ALA A 350 18.59 -18.42 0.93
CA ALA A 350 19.65 -19.29 1.47
C ALA A 350 19.16 -20.08 2.69
N LYS A 351 18.29 -19.48 3.52
CA LYS A 351 17.53 -20.20 4.53
C LYS A 351 16.68 -21.25 3.84
N SER A 352 15.79 -20.89 2.92
CA SER A 352 14.87 -21.78 2.17
C SER A 352 15.57 -22.94 1.45
N GLN A 353 16.74 -22.71 0.84
CA GLN A 353 17.56 -23.73 0.19
C GLN A 353 18.26 -24.64 1.21
N LYS A 354 18.79 -24.09 2.31
CA LYS A 354 19.28 -24.92 3.44
C LYS A 354 18.12 -25.60 4.19
N LEU A 355 16.90 -25.06 4.05
CA LEU A 355 15.61 -25.51 4.60
C LEU A 355 14.94 -26.59 3.76
N SER A 356 15.52 -27.04 2.64
CA SER A 356 15.05 -28.28 2.00
C SER A 356 15.44 -29.52 2.82
N VAL A 357 16.10 -29.34 3.98
CA VAL A 357 16.51 -30.42 4.90
C VAL A 357 16.11 -30.19 6.37
N TYR A 358 15.92 -28.96 6.88
CA TYR A 358 15.49 -28.72 8.29
C TYR A 358 14.75 -27.38 8.45
N THR A 359 13.56 -27.36 9.08
CA THR A 359 12.55 -26.29 8.89
C THR A 359 12.13 -25.57 10.17
N TYR A 360 12.28 -24.24 10.22
CA TYR A 360 11.88 -23.36 11.34
C TYR A 360 10.87 -22.31 10.85
N TYR A 361 9.56 -22.62 10.92
CA TYR A 361 8.41 -21.70 11.04
C TYR A 361 7.18 -22.53 11.46
N ASP A 362 6.23 -21.90 12.19
CA ASP A 362 5.09 -22.52 12.90
C ASP A 362 3.93 -23.04 12.02
N CYS A 363 4.04 -22.99 10.70
CA CYS A 363 3.12 -23.61 9.74
C CYS A 363 3.77 -23.68 8.35
N PHE A 364 3.72 -24.85 7.69
CA PHE A 364 4.17 -25.00 6.30
C PHE A 364 3.00 -25.26 5.35
N GLN A 365 3.04 -24.57 4.22
CA GLN A 365 2.14 -24.76 3.09
C GLN A 365 2.80 -25.69 2.07
N PHE A 366 2.20 -26.86 1.80
CA PHE A 366 2.60 -27.72 0.67
C PHE A 366 1.63 -27.53 -0.49
N ASP A 367 2.07 -26.90 -1.58
CA ASP A 367 1.33 -26.96 -2.84
C ASP A 367 1.70 -28.26 -3.57
N ILE A 368 0.92 -29.33 -3.36
CA ILE A 368 0.98 -30.56 -4.19
C ILE A 368 0.53 -30.26 -5.65
N VAL A 369 0.04 -29.05 -5.92
CA VAL A 369 -0.78 -28.69 -7.10
C VAL A 369 0.02 -28.46 -8.39
N LYS A 370 1.37 -28.39 -8.38
CA LYS A 370 2.15 -28.11 -9.61
C LYS A 370 2.48 -29.32 -10.49
N LEU A 371 2.03 -30.54 -10.15
CA LEU A 371 1.99 -31.65 -11.10
C LEU A 371 0.58 -32.23 -11.21
N SER A 372 -0.27 -31.56 -11.99
CA SER A 372 -1.46 -32.20 -12.55
C SER A 372 -1.03 -33.17 -13.66
N LEU A 373 -0.66 -34.39 -13.28
CA LEU A 373 -0.52 -35.50 -14.22
C LEU A 373 -1.93 -35.97 -14.62
N TYR A 374 -2.35 -35.60 -15.82
CA TYR A 374 -3.56 -36.17 -16.42
C TYR A 374 -3.25 -37.58 -16.94
N PRO A 375 -4.10 -38.59 -16.66
CA PRO A 375 -3.95 -39.90 -17.28
C PRO A 375 -4.13 -39.78 -18.80
N LEU A 376 -3.23 -40.40 -19.56
CA LEU A 376 -3.34 -40.52 -21.02
C LEU A 376 -4.61 -41.33 -21.36
N PRO A 377 -5.56 -40.80 -22.16
CA PRO A 377 -6.64 -41.62 -22.70
C PRO A 377 -6.07 -42.60 -23.72
N THR A 378 -6.43 -43.87 -23.55
CA THR A 378 -5.80 -45.06 -24.16
C THR A 378 -6.11 -45.30 -25.64
N ASN A 379 -6.60 -44.30 -26.40
CA ASN A 379 -7.03 -44.54 -27.78
C ASN A 379 -6.53 -43.49 -28.78
N ARG A 380 -5.68 -43.91 -29.73
CA ARG A 380 -5.06 -43.06 -30.77
C ARG A 380 -6.06 -42.59 -31.82
N GLU A 381 -7.18 -43.28 -32.01
CA GLU A 381 -8.18 -42.95 -33.02
C GLU A 381 -9.11 -41.81 -32.60
N THR A 382 -9.46 -41.73 -31.30
CA THR A 382 -10.22 -40.59 -30.75
C THR A 382 -9.42 -39.29 -30.81
N LEU A 383 -8.09 -39.34 -30.61
CA LEU A 383 -7.22 -38.17 -30.79
C LEU A 383 -7.18 -37.66 -32.23
N ARG A 384 -7.23 -38.55 -33.24
CA ARG A 384 -7.30 -38.15 -34.66
C ARG A 384 -8.67 -37.61 -35.06
N LYS A 385 -9.75 -38.10 -34.44
CA LYS A 385 -11.12 -37.59 -34.67
C LYS A 385 -11.32 -36.22 -34.02
N ILE A 386 -10.91 -36.08 -32.76
CA ILE A 386 -10.92 -34.80 -32.03
C ILE A 386 -9.97 -33.80 -32.70
N GLY A 387 -8.82 -34.25 -33.22
CA GLY A 387 -7.90 -33.41 -34.00
C GLY A 387 -8.51 -32.88 -35.30
N ARG A 388 -9.17 -33.74 -36.10
CA ARG A 388 -9.85 -33.34 -37.35
C ARG A 388 -11.04 -32.41 -37.10
N GLU A 389 -11.88 -32.73 -36.12
CA GLU A 389 -13.00 -31.87 -35.73
C GLU A 389 -12.51 -30.51 -35.21
N ARG A 390 -11.37 -30.48 -34.51
CA ARG A 390 -10.75 -29.24 -34.01
C ARG A 390 -10.08 -28.42 -35.12
N ASP A 391 -9.50 -29.05 -36.13
CA ASP A 391 -8.90 -28.38 -37.29
C ASP A 391 -9.97 -27.78 -38.23
N ASP A 392 -11.11 -28.48 -38.41
CA ASP A 392 -12.26 -27.96 -39.16
C ASP A 392 -12.92 -26.79 -38.43
N LEU A 393 -13.05 -26.86 -37.10
CA LEU A 393 -13.53 -25.73 -36.28
C LEU A 393 -12.55 -24.54 -36.31
N MET A 394 -11.23 -24.79 -36.30
CA MET A 394 -10.21 -23.73 -36.42
C MET A 394 -10.20 -23.05 -37.79
N ASN A 395 -10.36 -23.82 -38.87
CA ASN A 395 -10.48 -23.27 -40.22
C ASN A 395 -11.75 -22.43 -40.38
N HIS A 396 -12.88 -22.86 -39.81
CA HIS A 396 -14.11 -22.08 -39.81
C HIS A 396 -13.94 -20.77 -39.00
N ARG A 397 -13.26 -20.84 -37.84
CA ARG A 397 -12.93 -19.69 -36.98
C ARG A 397 -12.04 -18.66 -37.67
N GLU A 398 -11.02 -19.09 -38.41
CA GLU A 398 -10.19 -18.18 -39.21
C GLU A 398 -10.98 -17.52 -40.36
N THR A 399 -11.85 -18.29 -41.01
CA THR A 399 -12.64 -17.82 -42.14
C THR A 399 -13.65 -16.75 -41.69
N VAL A 400 -14.36 -16.98 -40.57
CA VAL A 400 -15.28 -16.00 -39.96
C VAL A 400 -14.54 -14.75 -39.47
N LYS A 401 -13.36 -14.89 -38.85
CA LYS A 401 -12.54 -13.74 -38.43
C LYS A 401 -12.04 -12.93 -39.63
N LYS A 402 -11.59 -13.58 -40.71
CA LYS A 402 -11.13 -12.92 -41.94
C LYS A 402 -12.26 -12.16 -42.63
N THR A 403 -13.42 -12.80 -42.85
CA THR A 403 -14.57 -12.18 -43.51
C THR A 403 -15.11 -10.99 -42.73
N TRP A 404 -15.14 -11.06 -41.40
CA TRP A 404 -15.59 -9.94 -40.58
C TRP A 404 -14.56 -8.79 -40.50
N LYS A 405 -13.26 -9.09 -40.57
CA LYS A 405 -12.21 -8.06 -40.65
C LYS A 405 -12.34 -7.24 -41.94
N THR A 406 -12.71 -7.87 -43.06
CA THR A 406 -13.05 -7.18 -44.32
C THR A 406 -14.32 -6.35 -44.20
N VAL A 407 -15.41 -6.88 -43.63
CA VAL A 407 -16.66 -6.12 -43.42
C VAL A 407 -16.44 -4.89 -42.53
N LYS A 408 -15.71 -5.06 -41.42
CA LYS A 408 -15.37 -3.97 -40.50
C LYS A 408 -14.48 -2.91 -41.17
N GLY A 409 -13.55 -3.34 -42.02
CA GLY A 409 -12.74 -2.45 -42.86
C GLY A 409 -13.57 -1.61 -43.83
N ILE A 410 -14.56 -2.22 -44.50
CA ILE A 410 -15.46 -1.55 -45.45
C ILE A 410 -16.36 -0.52 -44.73
N VAL A 411 -16.89 -0.84 -43.56
CA VAL A 411 -17.73 0.07 -42.74
C VAL A 411 -16.92 1.26 -42.23
N LEU A 412 -15.66 1.05 -41.82
CA LEU A 412 -14.77 2.12 -41.34
C LEU A 412 -14.20 2.98 -42.48
N LEU A 413 -13.91 2.39 -43.65
CA LEU A 413 -13.51 3.13 -44.85
C LEU A 413 -14.62 4.06 -45.36
N LYS A 414 -15.89 3.66 -45.24
CA LYS A 414 -17.05 4.52 -45.56
C LYS A 414 -17.17 5.74 -44.64
N LYS A 415 -16.62 5.70 -43.42
CA LYS A 415 -16.60 6.84 -42.48
C LYS A 415 -15.59 7.92 -42.87
N LYS A 416 -14.53 7.58 -43.63
CA LYS A 416 -13.47 8.53 -44.01
C LYS A 416 -13.78 9.27 -45.32
N ASN A 417 -14.58 8.69 -46.21
CA ASN A 417 -14.87 9.24 -47.54
C ASN A 417 -16.21 9.99 -47.65
N PHE A 418 -17.01 10.07 -46.58
CA PHE A 418 -18.33 10.70 -46.60
C PHE A 418 -18.38 11.90 -45.64
N GLN A 419 -17.74 13.00 -46.04
CA GLN A 419 -17.80 14.28 -45.35
C GLN A 419 -19.12 15.04 -45.56
N GLY A 420 -20.11 14.46 -46.25
CA GLY A 420 -21.24 15.24 -46.77
C GLY A 420 -22.62 14.58 -46.83
N GLY A 421 -22.95 13.50 -46.11
CA GLY A 421 -24.34 13.04 -46.16
C GLY A 421 -24.82 12.01 -45.13
N SER A 422 -26.06 12.23 -44.70
CA SER A 422 -26.93 11.45 -43.81
C SER A 422 -26.54 11.39 -42.32
N GLN A 423 -27.27 12.15 -41.50
CA GLN A 423 -27.21 12.08 -40.03
C GLN A 423 -27.52 10.67 -39.47
N ASN A 424 -28.19 9.81 -40.24
CA ASN A 424 -28.60 8.48 -39.80
C ASN A 424 -27.42 7.50 -39.62
N LEU A 425 -26.30 7.68 -40.32
CA LEU A 425 -25.10 6.84 -40.13
C LEU A 425 -24.23 7.26 -38.94
N LYS A 426 -24.55 8.40 -38.30
CA LYS A 426 -23.90 8.83 -37.06
C LYS A 426 -24.54 8.21 -35.82
N ASN A 427 -25.65 7.47 -35.96
CA ASN A 427 -26.35 6.90 -34.82
C ASN A 427 -25.50 5.78 -34.17
N PRO A 428 -25.04 5.96 -32.92
CA PRO A 428 -24.18 4.99 -32.23
C PRO A 428 -24.89 3.63 -31.99
N GLN A 429 -26.22 3.62 -32.03
CA GLN A 429 -27.07 2.44 -31.86
C GLN A 429 -26.85 1.40 -32.96
N ILE A 430 -26.54 1.82 -34.19
CA ILE A 430 -26.29 0.91 -35.32
C ILE A 430 -25.05 0.06 -35.05
N PHE A 431 -24.02 0.64 -34.44
CA PHE A 431 -22.80 -0.09 -34.09
C PHE A 431 -23.05 -1.15 -33.03
N VAL A 432 -23.92 -0.89 -32.04
CA VAL A 432 -24.30 -1.88 -31.03
C VAL A 432 -24.92 -3.09 -31.69
N VAL A 433 -25.90 -2.90 -32.59
CA VAL A 433 -26.57 -3.99 -33.31
C VAL A 433 -25.58 -4.83 -34.12
N ILE A 434 -24.65 -4.18 -34.84
CA ILE A 434 -23.62 -4.88 -35.62
C ILE A 434 -22.71 -5.72 -34.70
N PHE A 435 -22.29 -5.17 -33.56
CA PHE A 435 -21.46 -5.92 -32.60
C PHE A 435 -22.23 -7.05 -31.91
N SER A 436 -23.54 -6.88 -31.65
CA SER A 436 -24.39 -7.94 -31.10
C SER A 436 -24.45 -9.14 -32.03
N ILE A 437 -24.67 -8.90 -33.32
CA ILE A 437 -24.72 -9.96 -34.34
C ILE A 437 -23.36 -10.68 -34.42
N GLU A 438 -22.25 -9.94 -34.43
CA GLU A 438 -20.90 -10.52 -34.43
C GLU A 438 -20.71 -11.49 -33.24
N LYS A 439 -21.13 -11.10 -32.02
CA LYS A 439 -20.93 -11.94 -30.84
C LYS A 439 -21.85 -13.16 -30.82
N ILE A 440 -23.10 -13.03 -31.28
CA ILE A 440 -24.01 -14.17 -31.40
C ILE A 440 -23.41 -15.23 -32.33
N ILE A 441 -22.87 -14.81 -33.48
CA ILE A 441 -22.22 -15.73 -34.44
C ILE A 441 -21.01 -16.43 -33.79
N LEU A 442 -20.17 -15.69 -33.06
CA LEU A 442 -18.99 -16.24 -32.41
C LEU A 442 -19.32 -17.18 -31.24
N ILE A 443 -20.38 -16.91 -30.48
CA ILE A 443 -20.85 -17.78 -29.40
C ILE A 443 -21.38 -19.10 -29.98
N ILE A 444 -22.11 -19.05 -31.09
CA ILE A 444 -22.61 -20.26 -31.78
C ILE A 444 -21.43 -21.08 -32.32
N ALA A 445 -20.39 -20.44 -32.84
CA ALA A 445 -19.22 -21.12 -33.40
C ALA A 445 -18.29 -21.75 -32.33
N ASP A 446 -17.95 -21.00 -31.28
CA ASP A 446 -16.96 -21.42 -30.26
C ASP A 446 -17.62 -22.11 -29.04
N GLY A 447 -18.94 -22.06 -28.89
CA GLY A 447 -19.68 -22.71 -27.78
C GLY A 447 -19.24 -22.23 -26.39
N ILE A 448 -19.13 -23.16 -25.42
CA ILE A 448 -18.66 -22.85 -24.05
C ILE A 448 -17.21 -22.33 -24.05
N TYR A 449 -16.39 -22.75 -25.02
CA TYR A 449 -15.00 -22.29 -25.13
C TYR A 449 -14.88 -20.80 -25.47
N TYR A 450 -15.94 -20.17 -25.97
CA TYR A 450 -16.00 -18.73 -26.17
C TYR A 450 -15.76 -17.96 -24.86
N PHE A 451 -16.34 -18.41 -23.75
CA PHE A 451 -16.29 -17.73 -22.44
C PHE A 451 -14.98 -17.97 -21.68
N LEU A 452 -14.14 -18.92 -22.12
CA LEU A 452 -12.83 -19.17 -21.52
C LEU A 452 -11.77 -18.13 -21.93
N ASP A 453 -11.96 -17.45 -23.07
CA ASP A 453 -11.07 -16.38 -23.52
C ASP A 453 -11.52 -15.02 -22.96
N PHE A 454 -10.68 -14.43 -22.10
CA PHE A 454 -10.94 -13.14 -21.42
C PHE A 454 -11.37 -12.03 -22.39
N PHE A 455 -10.76 -11.96 -23.57
CA PHE A 455 -11.08 -10.91 -24.53
C PHE A 455 -12.46 -11.10 -25.17
N ASN A 456 -12.94 -12.34 -25.31
CA ASN A 456 -14.26 -12.63 -25.87
C ASN A 456 -15.36 -12.37 -24.82
N LEU A 457 -15.08 -12.69 -23.55
CA LEU A 457 -15.93 -12.30 -22.41
C LEU A 457 -16.11 -10.77 -22.34
N LEU A 458 -15.02 -10.00 -22.47
CA LEU A 458 -15.06 -8.54 -22.47
C LEU A 458 -15.87 -7.99 -23.66
N ASP A 459 -15.71 -8.54 -24.86
CA ASP A 459 -16.51 -8.13 -26.02
C ASP A 459 -18.01 -8.38 -25.81
N SER A 460 -18.38 -9.50 -25.17
CA SER A 460 -19.80 -9.80 -24.87
C SER A 460 -20.37 -8.87 -23.80
N LEU A 461 -19.61 -8.56 -22.75
CA LEU A 461 -20.01 -7.60 -21.73
C LEU A 461 -20.25 -6.21 -22.35
N VAL A 462 -19.39 -5.80 -23.26
CA VAL A 462 -19.52 -4.53 -24.01
C VAL A 462 -20.81 -4.49 -24.84
N VAL A 463 -21.14 -5.59 -25.52
CA VAL A 463 -22.40 -5.71 -26.29
C VAL A 463 -23.62 -5.64 -25.38
N ILE A 464 -23.60 -6.34 -24.24
CA ILE A 464 -24.69 -6.34 -23.26
C ILE A 464 -24.94 -4.92 -22.72
N LEU A 465 -23.88 -4.21 -22.33
CA LEU A 465 -23.99 -2.82 -21.88
C LEU A 465 -24.50 -1.88 -22.97
N GLY A 466 -24.10 -2.11 -24.22
CA GLY A 466 -24.62 -1.39 -25.38
C GLY A 466 -26.12 -1.58 -25.58
N ILE A 467 -26.62 -2.82 -25.40
CA ILE A 467 -28.04 -3.16 -25.50
C ILE A 467 -28.83 -2.51 -24.36
N ILE A 468 -28.36 -2.61 -23.11
CA ILE A 468 -28.99 -1.97 -21.94
C ILE A 468 -29.14 -0.46 -22.15
N SER A 469 -28.11 0.18 -22.72
CA SER A 469 -28.13 1.61 -23.05
C SER A 469 -29.17 1.99 -24.12
N ILE A 470 -29.70 1.04 -24.90
CA ILE A 470 -30.75 1.28 -25.89
C ILE A 470 -32.14 1.14 -25.24
N PHE A 471 -32.31 0.17 -24.35
CA PHE A 471 -33.60 -0.09 -23.70
C PHE A 471 -33.92 0.88 -22.57
N GLU A 472 -32.91 1.40 -21.87
CA GLU A 472 -33.13 2.27 -20.71
C GLU A 472 -32.28 3.54 -20.82
N GLU A 473 -32.85 4.59 -21.42
CA GLU A 473 -32.18 5.89 -21.61
C GLU A 473 -31.77 6.53 -20.27
N ALA A 474 -32.54 6.31 -19.20
CA ALA A 474 -32.22 6.78 -17.85
C ALA A 474 -30.88 6.21 -17.33
N PHE A 475 -30.64 4.91 -17.54
CA PHE A 475 -29.40 4.24 -17.15
C PHE A 475 -28.21 4.68 -18.01
N ALA A 476 -28.45 4.97 -19.30
CA ALA A 476 -27.44 5.44 -20.25
C ALA A 476 -26.84 6.82 -19.91
N THR A 477 -27.57 7.66 -19.15
CA THR A 477 -27.09 9.00 -18.74
C THR A 477 -26.15 8.97 -17.52
N THR A 478 -26.14 7.88 -16.75
CA THR A 478 -25.27 7.77 -15.56
C THR A 478 -23.79 7.81 -15.95
N MET A 479 -22.96 8.47 -15.14
CA MET A 479 -21.53 8.64 -15.42
C MET A 479 -20.80 7.29 -15.57
N ALA A 480 -21.23 6.27 -14.82
CA ALA A 480 -20.70 4.91 -14.88
C ALA A 480 -20.84 4.28 -16.28
N PHE A 481 -22.00 4.38 -16.93
CA PHE A 481 -22.22 3.81 -18.26
C PHE A 481 -21.48 4.59 -19.36
N ARG A 482 -21.24 5.90 -19.15
CA ARG A 482 -20.34 6.69 -20.02
C ARG A 482 -18.88 6.26 -19.90
N LEU A 483 -18.40 5.99 -18.69
CA LEU A 483 -17.04 5.51 -18.43
C LEU A 483 -16.83 4.06 -18.91
N LEU A 484 -17.86 3.21 -18.83
CA LEU A 484 -17.81 1.84 -19.37
C LEU A 484 -17.62 1.82 -20.91
N LYS A 485 -17.92 2.92 -21.61
CA LYS A 485 -17.55 3.07 -23.03
C LYS A 485 -16.03 3.13 -23.25
N LEU A 486 -15.23 3.45 -22.24
CA LEU A 486 -13.76 3.38 -22.36
C LEU A 486 -13.25 1.94 -22.53
N VAL A 487 -14.04 0.93 -22.11
CA VAL A 487 -13.73 -0.49 -22.34
C VAL A 487 -13.68 -0.80 -23.85
N TYR A 488 -14.36 -0.04 -24.71
CA TYR A 488 -14.22 -0.15 -26.17
C TYR A 488 -12.78 0.10 -26.65
N LEU A 489 -12.02 0.96 -25.97
CA LEU A 489 -10.64 1.28 -26.32
C LEU A 489 -9.68 0.12 -26.03
N LEU A 490 -10.02 -0.74 -25.07
CA LEU A 490 -9.28 -1.97 -24.79
C LEU A 490 -9.38 -2.99 -25.94
N LYS A 491 -10.21 -2.76 -26.97
CA LYS A 491 -10.15 -3.59 -28.18
C LYS A 491 -8.89 -3.35 -29.00
N ILE A 492 -8.22 -2.19 -28.82
CA ILE A 492 -6.98 -1.87 -29.55
C ILE A 492 -5.86 -2.86 -29.22
N GLN A 493 -5.88 -3.48 -28.03
CA GLN A 493 -4.89 -4.48 -27.62
C GLN A 493 -4.86 -5.70 -28.54
N ARG A 494 -5.95 -5.97 -29.29
CA ARG A 494 -6.00 -7.09 -30.24
C ARG A 494 -5.23 -6.83 -31.53
N GLU A 495 -5.15 -5.57 -31.97
CA GLU A 495 -4.49 -5.18 -33.21
C GLU A 495 -3.08 -4.66 -32.95
N TRP A 496 -2.83 -4.10 -31.77
CA TRP A 496 -1.52 -3.56 -31.39
C TRP A 496 -0.73 -4.58 -30.56
N SER A 497 0.10 -5.36 -31.25
CA SER A 497 0.91 -6.44 -30.66
C SER A 497 1.82 -5.97 -29.51
N ALA A 498 2.35 -4.74 -29.57
CA ALA A 498 3.11 -4.13 -28.48
C ALA A 498 2.25 -3.96 -27.21
N LEU A 499 1.03 -3.45 -27.37
CA LEU A 499 0.11 -3.20 -26.26
C LEU A 499 -0.47 -4.51 -25.69
N LYS A 500 -0.63 -5.54 -26.53
CA LYS A 500 -0.94 -6.91 -26.10
C LYS A 500 0.15 -7.48 -25.18
N LYS A 501 1.42 -7.36 -25.57
CA LYS A 501 2.56 -7.82 -24.76
C LYS A 501 2.59 -7.14 -23.40
N ILE A 502 2.44 -5.82 -23.37
CA ILE A 502 2.39 -5.04 -22.11
C ILE A 502 1.21 -5.49 -21.23
N SER A 503 0.02 -5.65 -21.82
CA SER A 503 -1.18 -6.10 -21.09
C SER A 503 -1.00 -7.50 -20.48
N THR A 504 -0.46 -8.46 -21.23
CA THR A 504 -0.17 -9.81 -20.72
C THR A 504 0.84 -9.77 -19.57
N VAL A 505 1.88 -8.94 -19.65
CA VAL A 505 2.85 -8.77 -18.56
C VAL A 505 2.18 -8.21 -17.30
N ILE A 506 1.33 -7.18 -17.44
CA ILE A 506 0.57 -6.59 -16.32
C ILE A 506 -0.36 -7.63 -15.69
N VAL A 507 -1.12 -8.37 -16.50
CA VAL A 507 -2.07 -9.40 -16.01
C VAL A 507 -1.35 -10.55 -15.33
N ASN A 508 -0.23 -11.03 -15.89
CA ASN A 508 0.57 -12.08 -15.25
C ASN A 508 1.17 -11.62 -13.92
N SER A 509 1.46 -10.32 -13.79
CA SER A 509 1.97 -9.72 -12.55
C SER A 509 0.85 -9.31 -11.57
N PHE A 510 -0.41 -9.32 -12.01
CA PHE A 510 -1.55 -8.80 -11.25
C PHE A 510 -1.72 -9.51 -9.90
N GLY A 511 -1.51 -10.82 -9.84
CA GLY A 511 -1.59 -11.58 -8.59
C GLY A 511 -0.58 -11.12 -7.52
N ASN A 512 0.61 -10.67 -7.93
CA ASN A 512 1.62 -10.13 -7.02
C ASN A 512 1.33 -8.65 -6.68
N ILE A 513 0.89 -7.87 -7.68
CA ILE A 513 0.52 -6.45 -7.49
C ILE A 513 -0.67 -6.30 -6.54
N VAL A 514 -1.70 -7.15 -6.65
CA VAL A 514 -2.87 -7.09 -5.75
C VAL A 514 -2.46 -7.32 -4.29
N ARG A 515 -1.56 -8.28 -4.02
CA ARG A 515 -1.04 -8.50 -2.66
C ARG A 515 -0.34 -7.25 -2.12
N LEU A 516 0.44 -6.56 -2.96
CA LEU A 516 1.10 -5.31 -2.59
C LEU A 516 0.09 -4.19 -2.32
N ILE A 517 -0.89 -3.99 -3.20
CA ILE A 517 -1.92 -2.95 -3.04
C ILE A 517 -2.67 -3.16 -1.73
N VAL A 518 -3.02 -4.40 -1.39
CA VAL A 518 -3.67 -4.71 -0.11
C VAL A 518 -2.81 -4.30 1.08
N VAL A 519 -1.50 -4.55 1.04
CA VAL A 519 -0.57 -4.14 2.11
C VAL A 519 -0.46 -2.62 2.21
N ILE A 520 -0.37 -1.90 1.09
CA ILE A 520 -0.30 -0.43 1.08
C ILE A 520 -1.60 0.16 1.62
N LEU A 521 -2.77 -0.33 1.19
CA LEU A 521 -4.06 0.13 1.68
C LEU A 521 -4.24 -0.14 3.17
N LEU A 522 -3.77 -1.29 3.66
CA LEU A 522 -3.75 -1.63 5.08
C LEU A 522 -2.86 -0.67 5.86
N LEU A 523 -1.65 -0.39 5.37
CA LEU A 523 -0.74 0.56 5.98
C LEU A 523 -1.36 1.96 6.06
N MET A 524 -1.94 2.42 4.94
CA MET A 524 -2.67 3.70 4.88
C MET A 524 -3.83 3.73 5.86
N PHE A 525 -4.59 2.64 5.99
CA PHE A 525 -5.67 2.53 6.97
C PHE A 525 -5.15 2.73 8.40
N VAL A 526 -4.01 2.10 8.74
CA VAL A 526 -3.38 2.26 10.07
C VAL A 526 -3.02 3.72 10.33
N PHE A 527 -2.30 4.36 9.40
CA PHE A 527 -1.91 5.77 9.54
C PHE A 527 -3.11 6.72 9.57
N ALA A 528 -4.13 6.49 8.77
CA ALA A 528 -5.34 7.31 8.72
C ALA A 528 -6.08 7.27 10.05
N MET A 529 -6.18 6.08 10.64
CA MET A 529 -6.80 5.90 11.94
C MET A 529 -5.99 6.51 13.08
N ILE A 530 -4.67 6.33 13.09
CA ILE A 530 -3.80 7.00 14.08
C ILE A 530 -3.95 8.52 13.97
N GLY A 531 -3.95 9.06 12.74
CA GLY A 531 -4.10 10.49 12.48
C GLY A 531 -5.45 11.00 12.96
N ASN A 532 -6.55 10.30 12.67
CA ASN A 532 -7.88 10.64 13.17
C ASN A 532 -7.92 10.66 14.71
N ARG A 533 -7.38 9.63 15.39
CA ARG A 533 -7.43 9.56 16.86
C ARG A 533 -6.55 10.60 17.55
N VAL A 534 -5.45 11.01 16.91
CA VAL A 534 -4.48 11.96 17.48
C VAL A 534 -4.85 13.41 17.15
N LEU A 535 -5.18 13.70 15.89
CA LEU A 535 -5.43 15.06 15.40
C LEU A 535 -6.93 15.38 15.24
N GLY A 536 -7.79 14.38 15.04
CA GLY A 536 -9.24 14.57 14.84
C GLY A 536 -9.93 15.37 15.94
N PRO A 537 -9.69 15.11 17.24
CA PRO A 537 -10.27 15.90 18.32
C PRO A 537 -9.86 17.38 18.26
N LEU A 538 -8.65 17.69 17.81
CA LEU A 538 -8.17 19.06 17.68
C LEU A 538 -8.91 19.82 16.57
N TYR A 539 -9.25 19.14 15.47
CA TYR A 539 -10.08 19.71 14.39
C TYR A 539 -11.54 19.89 14.82
N GLU A 540 -12.04 19.03 15.72
CA GLU A 540 -13.39 19.14 16.27
C GLU A 540 -13.51 20.34 17.22
N GLU A 541 -12.52 20.52 18.11
CA GLU A 541 -12.48 21.66 19.04
C GLU A 541 -12.36 23.02 18.34
N SER A 542 -11.63 23.09 17.22
CA SER A 542 -11.51 24.33 16.44
C SER A 542 -12.73 24.64 15.57
N GLY A 543 -13.66 23.69 15.38
CA GLY A 543 -14.79 23.84 14.47
C GLY A 543 -14.37 23.88 12.99
N ALA A 544 -13.14 23.45 12.67
CA ALA A 544 -12.52 23.48 11.35
C ALA A 544 -13.06 22.39 10.39
N ILE A 545 -14.38 22.21 10.34
CA ILE A 545 -15.09 21.27 9.46
C ILE A 545 -14.90 21.64 7.95
N ARG A 546 -14.27 22.78 7.65
CA ARG A 546 -14.20 23.37 6.30
C ARG A 546 -12.95 23.01 5.49
N VAL A 547 -11.93 22.39 6.07
CA VAL A 547 -10.72 22.01 5.30
C VAL A 547 -11.01 20.74 4.52
N ARG A 548 -10.84 20.81 3.18
CA ARG A 548 -11.12 19.70 2.25
C ARG A 548 -10.35 18.42 2.59
N TRP A 549 -9.16 18.57 3.13
CA TRP A 549 -8.28 17.49 3.50
C TRP A 549 -7.93 17.67 4.99
N SER A 550 -8.46 16.81 5.86
CA SER A 550 -8.27 16.92 7.33
C SER A 550 -8.27 15.54 8.00
N PHE A 551 -7.86 15.50 9.27
CA PHE A 551 -7.93 14.29 10.10
C PHE A 551 -9.24 14.19 10.91
N TYR A 552 -10.27 14.97 10.56
CA TYR A 552 -11.54 15.00 11.29
C TYR A 552 -12.32 13.68 11.15
N SER A 553 -12.57 13.25 9.90
CA SER A 553 -13.26 11.98 9.62
C SER A 553 -12.28 10.90 9.18
N PHE A 554 -12.64 9.62 9.34
CA PHE A 554 -11.81 8.50 8.87
C PHE A 554 -11.57 8.55 7.36
N HIS A 555 -12.61 8.88 6.60
CA HIS A 555 -12.52 9.00 5.15
C HIS A 555 -11.54 10.11 4.74
N ASP A 556 -11.67 11.30 5.35
CA ASP A 556 -10.79 12.42 5.03
C ASP A 556 -9.35 12.11 5.45
N SER A 557 -9.18 11.44 6.60
CA SER A 557 -7.88 10.95 7.07
C SER A 557 -7.23 9.97 6.08
N LEU A 558 -8.02 9.11 5.42
CA LEU A 558 -7.50 8.18 4.40
C LEU A 558 -6.93 8.96 3.20
N PHE A 559 -7.66 9.97 2.72
CA PHE A 559 -7.18 10.82 1.63
C PHE A 559 -6.00 11.69 2.06
N MET A 560 -5.98 12.20 3.29
CA MET A 560 -4.83 12.91 3.85
C MET A 560 -3.57 12.05 3.80
N VAL A 561 -3.66 10.80 4.26
CA VAL A 561 -2.52 9.89 4.23
C VAL A 561 -2.10 9.58 2.79
N LEU A 562 -3.06 9.39 1.88
CA LEU A 562 -2.76 9.22 0.45
C LEU A 562 -1.98 10.42 -0.11
N TRP A 563 -2.42 11.63 0.23
CA TRP A 563 -1.81 12.89 -0.20
C TRP A 563 -0.37 13.04 0.33
N ILE A 564 -0.17 12.77 1.63
CA ILE A 564 1.17 12.74 2.26
C ILE A 564 2.07 11.69 1.59
N PHE A 565 1.53 10.51 1.28
CA PHE A 565 2.27 9.41 0.65
C PHE A 565 2.60 9.66 -0.83
N SER A 566 1.88 10.57 -1.49
CA SER A 566 2.29 11.08 -2.80
C SER A 566 3.43 12.09 -2.74
N GLY A 567 3.85 12.51 -1.54
CA GLY A 567 4.95 13.45 -1.33
C GLY A 567 4.51 14.88 -1.06
N GLU A 568 3.21 15.16 -1.04
CA GLU A 568 2.65 16.48 -0.74
C GLU A 568 2.16 16.51 0.72
N TRP A 569 2.93 17.09 1.62
CA TRP A 569 2.64 17.07 3.07
C TRP A 569 2.75 18.45 3.72
N MET A 570 3.52 19.37 3.15
CA MET A 570 3.78 20.70 3.71
C MET A 570 2.52 21.58 3.76
N TYR A 571 1.79 21.72 2.65
CA TYR A 571 0.51 22.45 2.61
C TYR A 571 -0.48 22.00 3.68
N SER A 572 -0.59 20.67 3.82
CA SER A 572 -1.48 20.01 4.76
C SER A 572 -1.04 20.21 6.21
N LEU A 573 0.27 20.22 6.45
CA LEU A 573 0.84 20.56 7.74
C LEU A 573 0.53 22.01 8.13
N PHE A 574 0.70 22.97 7.21
CA PHE A 574 0.36 24.37 7.48
C PHE A 574 -1.12 24.53 7.79
N SER A 575 -1.98 23.87 7.02
CA SER A 575 -3.42 23.84 7.29
C SER A 575 -3.75 23.22 8.67
N CYS A 576 -2.99 22.23 9.14
CA CYS A 576 -3.14 21.68 10.49
C CYS A 576 -2.71 22.69 11.56
N LEU A 577 -1.57 23.34 11.36
CA LEU A 577 -0.99 24.28 12.30
C LEU A 577 -1.88 25.52 12.49
N THR A 578 -2.47 26.04 11.42
CA THR A 578 -3.34 27.23 11.46
C THR A 578 -4.68 26.95 12.13
N GLU A 579 -5.27 25.79 11.85
CA GLU A 579 -6.62 25.47 12.35
C GLU A 579 -6.61 24.92 13.78
N THR A 580 -5.58 24.17 14.18
CA THR A 580 -5.53 23.52 15.50
C THR A 580 -4.65 24.25 16.51
N ASN A 581 -3.87 25.25 16.07
CA ASN A 581 -2.83 25.92 16.87
C ASN A 581 -1.84 24.97 17.59
N SER A 582 -1.73 23.72 17.12
CA SER A 582 -0.87 22.69 17.73
C SER A 582 0.52 22.67 17.10
N SER A 583 1.43 23.47 17.66
CA SER A 583 2.78 23.68 17.12
C SER A 583 3.71 22.45 17.20
N ILE A 584 3.38 21.44 18.00
CA ILE A 584 4.23 20.26 18.22
C ILE A 584 3.63 19.00 17.59
N LEU A 585 2.32 18.76 17.78
CA LEU A 585 1.71 17.50 17.38
C LEU A 585 1.58 17.39 15.85
N CYS A 586 1.17 18.48 15.16
CA CYS A 586 1.04 18.47 13.71
C CYS A 586 2.39 18.16 13.03
N PRO A 587 3.51 18.86 13.30
CA PRO A 587 4.79 18.56 12.63
C PRO A 587 5.28 17.14 12.90
N ILE A 588 5.14 16.63 14.13
CA ILE A 588 5.54 15.26 14.46
C ILE A 588 4.78 14.24 13.61
N VAL A 589 3.46 14.38 13.50
CA VAL A 589 2.63 13.44 12.72
C VAL A 589 2.97 13.53 11.23
N PHE A 590 2.96 14.72 10.63
CA PHE A 590 3.19 14.86 9.19
C PHE A 590 4.61 14.50 8.77
N ILE A 591 5.65 14.91 9.50
CA ILE A 591 7.04 14.56 9.19
C ILE A 591 7.27 13.06 9.37
N SER A 592 6.74 12.45 10.43
CA SER A 592 6.88 11.00 10.64
C SER A 592 6.14 10.21 9.55
N TYR A 593 4.96 10.65 9.13
CA TYR A 593 4.18 9.99 8.07
C TYR A 593 4.84 10.13 6.71
N SER A 594 5.36 11.32 6.38
CA SER A 594 6.12 11.54 5.14
C SER A 594 7.38 10.68 5.10
N PHE A 595 8.15 10.65 6.19
CA PHE A 595 9.39 9.87 6.27
C PHE A 595 9.13 8.35 6.24
N ILE A 596 8.27 7.83 7.13
CA ILE A 596 7.98 6.40 7.22
C ILE A 596 7.21 5.93 5.99
N GLY A 597 6.20 6.69 5.55
CA GLY A 597 5.36 6.38 4.40
C GLY A 597 6.18 6.22 3.13
N ASN A 598 7.01 7.23 2.80
CA ASN A 598 7.85 7.18 1.61
C ASN A 598 8.88 6.06 1.71
N LEU A 599 9.53 5.85 2.86
CA LEU A 599 10.45 4.72 3.03
C LEU A 599 9.76 3.37 2.83
N VAL A 600 8.57 3.16 3.41
CA VAL A 600 7.86 1.88 3.30
C VAL A 600 7.34 1.66 1.88
N ILE A 601 6.73 2.66 1.24
CA ILE A 601 6.24 2.55 -0.15
C ILE A 601 7.40 2.24 -1.11
N ILE A 602 8.50 2.98 -0.99
CA ILE A 602 9.68 2.77 -1.84
C ILE A 602 10.26 1.37 -1.60
N SER A 603 10.41 0.96 -0.33
CA SER A 603 10.88 -0.39 0.04
C SER A 603 10.02 -1.48 -0.58
N LEU A 604 8.69 -1.35 -0.49
CA LEU A 604 7.74 -2.33 -0.98
C LEU A 604 7.65 -2.35 -2.52
N PHE A 605 7.75 -1.20 -3.17
CA PHE A 605 7.76 -1.09 -4.62
C PHE A 605 9.02 -1.75 -5.21
N ILE A 606 10.19 -1.46 -4.65
CA ILE A 606 11.47 -2.06 -5.03
C ILE A 606 11.44 -3.58 -4.84
N ALA A 607 10.95 -4.03 -3.68
CA ALA A 607 10.80 -5.44 -3.36
C ALA A 607 10.01 -6.20 -4.44
N LEU A 608 8.89 -5.63 -4.89
CA LEU A 608 8.06 -6.23 -5.92
C LEU A 608 8.73 -6.17 -7.30
N LEU A 609 9.36 -5.06 -7.63
CA LEU A 609 10.06 -4.89 -8.90
C LEU A 609 11.15 -5.95 -9.06
N LEU A 610 12.01 -6.12 -8.06
CA LEU A 610 13.07 -7.13 -8.05
C LEU A 610 12.49 -8.54 -8.20
N ARG A 611 11.49 -8.89 -7.38
CA ARG A 611 10.85 -10.21 -7.43
C ARG A 611 10.15 -10.49 -8.77
N SER A 612 9.52 -9.48 -9.37
CA SER A 612 8.87 -9.62 -10.68
C SER A 612 9.87 -9.84 -11.82
N PHE A 613 11.04 -9.22 -11.75
CA PHE A 613 12.13 -9.47 -12.70
C PHE A 613 12.79 -10.84 -12.49
N ASP A 614 12.91 -11.31 -11.26
CA ASP A 614 13.42 -12.65 -10.97
C ASP A 614 12.45 -13.75 -11.42
N ASP A 615 11.14 -13.58 -11.18
CA ASP A 615 10.11 -14.52 -11.64
C ASP A 615 10.04 -14.58 -13.18
N THR A 616 10.22 -13.46 -13.88
CA THR A 616 10.25 -13.46 -15.36
C THR A 616 11.52 -14.11 -15.91
N ASN A 617 12.68 -13.90 -15.29
CA ASN A 617 13.91 -14.63 -15.62
C ASN A 617 13.79 -16.14 -15.34
N PHE A 618 13.11 -16.51 -14.26
CA PHE A 618 12.80 -17.91 -13.94
C PHE A 618 11.81 -18.54 -14.93
N GLN A 619 10.77 -17.81 -15.37
CA GLN A 619 9.88 -18.31 -16.42
C GLN A 619 10.61 -18.44 -17.78
N LEU A 620 11.53 -17.54 -18.09
CA LEU A 620 12.38 -17.63 -19.29
C LEU A 620 13.39 -18.78 -19.21
N SER A 621 13.92 -19.10 -18.02
CA SER A 621 14.82 -20.24 -17.82
C SER A 621 14.06 -21.57 -17.82
N VAL A 622 12.86 -21.64 -17.23
CA VAL A 622 11.97 -22.81 -17.29
C VAL A 622 11.45 -23.04 -18.72
N GLN A 623 11.20 -21.99 -19.52
CA GLN A 623 10.91 -22.15 -20.95
C GLN A 623 12.11 -22.66 -21.77
N LYS A 624 13.35 -22.43 -21.31
CA LYS A 624 14.57 -22.94 -21.97
C LYS A 624 14.97 -24.34 -21.47
N VAL A 625 14.64 -24.70 -20.23
CA VAL A 625 14.86 -26.04 -19.69
C VAL A 625 13.70 -26.94 -20.11
N SER A 626 13.86 -27.55 -21.28
CA SER A 626 13.07 -28.72 -21.66
C SER A 626 13.36 -29.83 -20.66
N ILE A 627 12.46 -30.01 -19.69
CA ILE A 627 12.55 -31.11 -18.73
C ILE A 627 12.21 -32.41 -19.48
N PHE A 628 13.24 -33.09 -19.98
CA PHE A 628 13.15 -34.50 -20.36
C PHE A 628 13.19 -35.34 -19.07
N VAL A 629 12.03 -35.62 -18.49
CA VAL A 629 11.93 -36.67 -17.46
C VAL A 629 12.00 -38.02 -18.15
N LYS A 630 13.11 -38.74 -17.99
CA LYS A 630 13.30 -40.10 -18.53
C LYS A 630 12.70 -41.12 -17.54
N LEU A 631 11.46 -41.52 -17.77
CA LEU A 631 10.80 -42.66 -17.13
C LEU A 631 10.34 -43.61 -18.24
N GLY A 632 11.16 -44.64 -18.55
CA GLY A 632 10.84 -45.78 -19.41
C GLY A 632 10.26 -45.50 -20.82
N ASP A 633 11.03 -45.82 -21.87
CA ASP A 633 10.65 -46.01 -23.29
C ASP A 633 9.53 -45.15 -23.94
N LEU A 634 9.22 -43.95 -23.45
CA LEU A 634 8.25 -43.05 -24.07
C LEU A 634 8.74 -41.60 -24.02
N TYR A 635 8.95 -41.02 -25.21
CA TYR A 635 9.28 -39.61 -25.41
C TYR A 635 7.98 -38.78 -25.38
N PHE A 636 7.92 -37.76 -24.52
CA PHE A 636 6.83 -36.77 -24.53
C PHE A 636 7.18 -35.59 -25.42
N TYR A 637 6.29 -35.26 -26.37
CA TYR A 637 6.36 -34.04 -27.19
C TYR A 637 5.33 -33.03 -26.65
N CYS A 638 5.81 -31.91 -26.11
CA CYS A 638 4.95 -30.78 -25.74
C CYS A 638 5.00 -29.77 -26.91
N PRO A 639 3.91 -29.58 -27.68
CA PRO A 639 3.95 -28.61 -28.77
C PRO A 639 3.92 -27.21 -28.18
N SER A 640 5.02 -26.46 -28.38
CA SER A 640 5.02 -25.02 -28.18
C SER A 640 3.98 -24.41 -29.15
N GLN A 641 2.96 -23.74 -28.64
CA GLN A 641 2.11 -22.87 -29.46
C GLN A 641 2.48 -21.40 -29.18
N LYS A 642 2.65 -20.69 -30.30
CA LYS A 642 3.10 -19.30 -30.47
C LYS A 642 2.31 -18.25 -29.69
#